data_AF-D4LB72-F1
#
_entry.id   AF-D4LB72-F1
#
_cell.length_a   1.000
_cell.length_b   1.000
_cell.length_c   1.000
_cell.angle_alpha   90.00
_cell.angle_beta   90.00
_cell.angle_gamma   90.00
#
_symmetry.space_group_name_H-M   'P 1'
#
loop_
_entity.id
_entity.type
_entity.pdbx_description
1 polymer ?
#
loop_
_entity_poly.entity_id
_entity_poly.type
_entity_poly.pdbx_seq_one_letter_code
_entity_poly.pdbx_strand_id
1 'polypeptide(L)'
;MKGFLRMGRSLLLSLTLLAAWMLPLFGDAALPAAAASVDYPVQLMNIAAKDNSSVLTAGGTGDGAAVLPKAPGKDLTLSWRFDRVGKDSVGTFFKLVNAASGRLLTPAGYQVSAGTSVILYGSESAKSQHWYVIPVQQDRLGNDLYYKIVNYSDTSLALTRGASGMSLASYTGADNQLFLLNADGLQGFAGYCQDDNTGKVKAADIGGLFGEVVEVSTFADLKKYATADEPYTIVVTADLKVTSLQKDSSGRYYCPDGRIYVHSNKTIIGSYNAHTLYNVQFCTATKHGVGNNIIIKNFDLQHDAESNGNDSIVVYFGSGQNLWVDHCTFTGHAAVNTASTGLEDWDKFLACCYDADYCSVSDSSFGLHEYGLILGYPADDENSYKTYNNFPRMSLLGNRFTNTITRGPGLMRYGYFHSMNNYVNTFSMAYTVHTACKIYAENCYYDGGSIKGNVICDWNSVTYPGSYAESGSKFVNCKRTTIEGQAQNCTWRPNKNYSYVTLSADQAKTYCESYTGCQTSKNNMMYLRYGTKGIPSAGYTESPSAPTAASFPEGAAYRIKNVNSGLYMQVAGGKAENGANVQQWGTDGTSVHDVWKLYSAGDGYYYIVSALGDGASFVLDVAGKKADNGANLDIYQYNGGTNQQFMFTANGSGSYKLRTRISGDASAVEVANGDTGSGANVQQWQINGAACQDWILEEAADPGCKMDVSLIYGFENENSGQMMEIANASMQDGANVQQYPSNGLDCQKWVLTAYGSGNLYYIRSAQDDSFALRAESGENGGNLSIAPFAAKSDAQLFRFVKNLNGSYSILTHASAEACLVETGYASKENGANVQQWENTSNGCQRWLLHTEAKPVRGDVNRDGSLSVADLVLVQRWLTRVPDMTLADWKAADLTGDGILTGADLVLLRQALRTA
;
A
#
# COMPACT_ATOMS: atom_id res chain seq x y z
N MET A 1 74.72 -0.95 9.94
CA MET A 1 73.51 -1.77 9.71
C MET A 1 72.37 -1.37 10.66
N LYS A 2 71.94 -0.10 10.59
CA LYS A 2 70.68 0.41 11.17
C LYS A 2 69.74 0.76 10.01
N GLY A 3 69.52 -0.20 9.11
CA GLY A 3 68.88 0.02 7.80
C GLY A 3 67.88 -1.07 7.39
N PHE A 4 67.49 -1.96 8.30
CA PHE A 4 66.57 -3.09 8.00
C PHE A 4 65.36 -3.17 8.95
N LEU A 5 65.01 -2.07 9.62
CA LEU A 5 63.89 -2.02 10.56
C LEU A 5 62.92 -0.84 10.34
N ARG A 6 62.97 -0.19 9.16
CA ARG A 6 62.07 0.91 8.80
C ARG A 6 61.24 0.70 7.51
N MET A 7 61.31 -0.48 6.87
CA MET A 7 60.46 -0.81 5.70
C MET A 7 59.29 -1.77 6.01
N GLY A 8 59.23 -2.35 7.20
CA GLY A 8 58.14 -3.27 7.60
C GLY A 8 56.94 -2.60 8.28
N ARG A 9 57.02 -1.30 8.63
CA ARG A 9 55.93 -0.58 9.33
C ARG A 9 55.17 0.42 8.46
N SER A 10 55.67 0.76 7.27
CA SER A 10 54.97 1.62 6.32
C SER A 10 54.08 0.84 5.34
N LEU A 11 54.36 -0.46 5.11
CA LEU A 11 53.53 -1.31 4.25
C LEU A 11 52.31 -1.90 4.98
N LEU A 12 52.38 -2.10 6.30
CA LEU A 12 51.25 -2.57 7.10
C LEU A 12 50.26 -1.46 7.49
N LEU A 13 50.66 -0.18 7.44
CA LEU A 13 49.74 0.95 7.63
C LEU A 13 49.05 1.36 6.32
N SER A 14 49.68 1.17 5.15
CA SER A 14 49.03 1.44 3.86
C SER A 14 48.05 0.34 3.43
N LEU A 15 48.22 -0.90 3.88
CA LEU A 15 47.27 -2.00 3.63
C LEU A 15 46.06 -2.00 4.58
N THR A 16 46.18 -1.38 5.75
CA THR A 16 45.04 -1.18 6.67
C THR A 16 44.26 0.11 6.37
N LEU A 17 44.89 1.11 5.73
CA LEU A 17 44.20 2.30 5.22
C LEU A 17 43.57 2.12 3.81
N LEU A 18 44.05 1.18 2.97
CA LEU A 18 43.35 0.83 1.71
C LEU A 18 42.20 -0.18 1.89
N ALA A 19 42.19 -0.98 2.95
CA ALA A 19 41.05 -1.84 3.30
C ALA A 19 39.88 -1.06 3.94
N ALA A 20 40.12 0.19 4.37
CA ALA A 20 39.09 1.11 4.87
C ALA A 20 38.48 2.01 3.78
N TRP A 21 39.01 1.98 2.55
CA TRP A 21 38.54 2.76 1.40
C TRP A 21 37.94 1.90 0.26
N MET A 22 37.73 0.61 0.54
CA MET A 22 36.86 -0.28 -0.25
C MET A 22 35.81 -0.93 0.66
N LEU A 23 35.35 -0.20 1.67
CA LEU A 23 34.00 -0.39 2.17
C LEU A 23 33.10 0.11 1.04
N PRO A 24 32.33 -0.78 0.41
CA PRO A 24 31.36 -0.29 -0.53
C PRO A 24 30.36 0.57 0.24
N LEU A 25 30.17 1.78 -0.28
CA LEU A 25 28.93 2.54 -0.21
C LEU A 25 27.82 1.67 -0.83
N PHE A 26 27.43 0.61 -0.13
CA PHE A 26 26.15 -0.08 -0.28
C PHE A 26 25.36 0.42 0.94
N GLY A 27 24.41 1.34 0.75
CA GLY A 27 23.07 0.97 0.33
C GLY A 27 22.38 0.35 1.53
N ASP A 28 21.29 0.95 2.03
CA ASP A 28 20.45 0.38 3.08
C ASP A 28 20.31 -1.13 2.83
N ALA A 29 21.05 -1.93 3.61
CA ALA A 29 20.96 -3.36 3.51
C ALA A 29 19.56 -3.70 3.99
N ALA A 30 18.66 -4.01 3.05
CA ALA A 30 17.39 -4.63 3.36
C ALA A 30 17.71 -5.83 4.26
N LEU A 31 17.26 -5.75 5.50
CA LEU A 31 17.44 -6.81 6.48
C LEU A 31 16.69 -8.04 5.94
N PRO A 32 17.38 -9.17 5.64
CA PRO A 32 16.72 -10.31 5.07
C PRO A 32 15.87 -10.98 6.16
N ALA A 33 14.57 -10.79 6.09
CA ALA A 33 13.61 -11.69 6.68
C ALA A 33 13.38 -12.83 5.68
N ALA A 34 13.67 -14.07 6.06
CA ALA A 34 13.25 -15.21 5.26
C ALA A 34 11.75 -15.41 5.50
N ALA A 35 10.91 -14.90 4.59
CA ALA A 35 9.57 -15.46 4.45
C ALA A 35 9.71 -16.97 4.20
N ALA A 36 8.78 -17.76 4.70
CA ALA A 36 8.76 -19.19 4.39
C ALA A 36 8.74 -19.37 2.86
N SER A 37 9.60 -20.26 2.37
CA SER A 37 9.71 -20.61 0.96
C SER A 37 8.55 -21.52 0.52
N VAL A 38 7.95 -22.24 1.46
CA VAL A 38 6.84 -23.17 1.22
C VAL A 38 5.53 -22.58 1.75
N ASP A 39 4.42 -22.78 1.02
CA ASP A 39 3.09 -22.34 1.44
C ASP A 39 2.46 -23.31 2.47
N TYR A 40 1.82 -22.76 3.49
CA TYR A 40 1.22 -23.49 4.61
C TYR A 40 0.02 -22.70 5.19
N PRO A 41 -0.83 -23.33 6.01
CA PRO A 41 -1.94 -22.63 6.65
C PRO A 41 -1.46 -21.71 7.77
N VAL A 42 -1.04 -20.52 7.35
CA VAL A 42 -0.47 -19.48 8.18
C VAL A 42 -1.33 -19.16 9.42
N GLN A 43 -0.65 -18.91 10.54
CA GLN A 43 -1.29 -18.46 11.77
C GLN A 43 -1.64 -16.97 11.62
N LEU A 44 -2.87 -16.72 11.21
CA LEU A 44 -3.45 -15.37 11.25
C LEU A 44 -3.78 -15.01 12.70
N MET A 45 -3.87 -13.72 12.99
CA MET A 45 -4.17 -13.17 14.30
C MET A 45 -5.24 -12.08 14.19
N ASN A 46 -6.08 -11.93 15.22
CA ASN A 46 -6.80 -10.69 15.47
C ASN A 46 -6.02 -9.85 16.48
N ILE A 47 -5.86 -8.57 16.15
CA ILE A 47 -5.35 -7.54 17.06
C ILE A 47 -6.58 -6.90 17.72
N ALA A 48 -6.94 -7.40 18.90
CA ALA A 48 -8.15 -7.01 19.61
C ALA A 48 -7.89 -5.87 20.60
N ALA A 49 -8.92 -5.06 20.87
CA ALA A 49 -8.90 -4.10 21.96
C ALA A 49 -8.77 -4.81 23.31
N LYS A 50 -8.30 -4.10 24.34
CA LYS A 50 -8.10 -4.63 25.71
C LYS A 50 -9.30 -5.40 26.27
N ASP A 51 -10.51 -4.96 25.97
CA ASP A 51 -11.77 -5.54 26.42
C ASP A 51 -12.34 -6.60 25.46
N ASN A 52 -11.62 -6.89 24.37
CA ASN A 52 -12.02 -7.79 23.28
C ASN A 52 -13.33 -7.39 22.57
N SER A 53 -13.80 -6.15 22.73
CA SER A 53 -15.05 -5.65 22.11
C SER A 53 -14.92 -5.38 20.60
N SER A 54 -13.70 -5.10 20.16
CA SER A 54 -13.37 -4.76 18.77
C SER A 54 -11.98 -5.27 18.39
N VAL A 55 -11.75 -5.39 17.09
CA VAL A 55 -10.51 -5.81 16.45
C VAL A 55 -10.10 -4.79 15.39
N LEU A 56 -8.79 -4.62 15.19
CA LEU A 56 -8.28 -3.82 14.09
C LEU A 56 -8.72 -4.43 12.77
N THR A 57 -9.39 -3.63 11.96
CA THR A 57 -10.01 -4.06 10.71
C THR A 57 -9.67 -3.09 9.58
N ALA A 58 -9.36 -3.63 8.41
CA ALA A 58 -9.19 -2.85 7.20
C ALA A 58 -10.50 -2.12 6.83
N GLY A 59 -10.43 -0.81 6.63
CA GLY A 59 -11.55 0.00 6.12
C GLY A 59 -11.81 -0.19 4.62
N GLY A 60 -10.83 -0.74 3.90
CA GLY A 60 -10.85 -1.05 2.47
C GLY A 60 -9.59 -1.82 2.07
N THR A 61 -9.49 -2.25 0.82
CA THR A 61 -8.36 -3.06 0.34
C THR A 61 -7.30 -2.28 -0.43
N GLY A 62 -7.51 -0.98 -0.70
CA GLY A 62 -6.57 -0.13 -1.43
C GLY A 62 -5.57 0.60 -0.53
N ASP A 63 -4.57 1.21 -1.16
CA ASP A 63 -3.60 2.08 -0.48
C ASP A 63 -4.29 3.32 0.11
N GLY A 64 -3.89 3.71 1.32
CA GLY A 64 -4.53 4.82 2.05
C GLY A 64 -5.76 4.41 2.85
N ALA A 65 -6.23 3.15 2.74
CA ALA A 65 -7.40 2.71 3.49
C ALA A 65 -7.18 2.83 5.00
N ALA A 66 -8.14 3.43 5.71
CA ALA A 66 -8.07 3.57 7.15
C ALA A 66 -8.10 2.20 7.85
N VAL A 67 -7.45 2.10 9.00
CA VAL A 67 -7.59 0.95 9.91
C VAL A 67 -8.55 1.36 11.03
N LEU A 68 -9.62 0.58 11.21
CA LEU A 68 -10.75 0.92 12.07
C LEU A 68 -10.96 -0.17 13.14
N PRO A 69 -11.30 0.19 14.39
CA PRO A 69 -11.76 -0.78 15.36
C PRO A 69 -13.21 -1.20 15.02
N LYS A 70 -13.43 -2.48 14.73
CA LYS A 70 -14.78 -3.04 14.47
C LYS A 70 -15.04 -4.25 15.33
N ALA A 71 -16.31 -4.55 15.61
CA ALA A 71 -16.67 -5.82 16.25
C ALA A 71 -16.18 -7.01 15.40
N PRO A 72 -15.78 -8.14 16.01
CA PRO A 72 -15.35 -9.32 15.28
C PRO A 72 -16.38 -9.74 14.21
N GLY A 73 -15.92 -9.86 12.96
CA GLY A 73 -16.73 -10.20 11.79
C GLY A 73 -16.39 -11.58 11.23
N LYS A 74 -16.90 -11.85 10.01
CA LYS A 74 -16.70 -13.13 9.30
C LYS A 74 -15.69 -13.05 8.15
N ASP A 75 -15.24 -11.87 7.78
CA ASP A 75 -14.33 -11.70 6.64
C ASP A 75 -12.86 -11.61 7.07
N LEU A 76 -11.95 -11.61 6.10
CA LEU A 76 -10.50 -11.54 6.33
C LEU A 76 -9.98 -10.11 6.60
N THR A 77 -10.85 -9.08 6.61
CA THR A 77 -10.41 -7.69 6.81
C THR A 77 -9.96 -7.43 8.25
N LEU A 78 -10.39 -8.27 9.21
CA LEU A 78 -9.95 -8.26 10.62
C LEU A 78 -8.74 -9.15 10.93
N SER A 79 -8.28 -9.90 9.94
CA SER A 79 -7.24 -10.92 10.06
C SER A 79 -5.88 -10.35 9.69
N TRP A 80 -4.86 -10.64 10.50
CA TRP A 80 -3.51 -10.10 10.33
C TRP A 80 -2.46 -11.20 10.37
N ARG A 81 -1.55 -11.19 9.40
CA ARG A 81 -0.33 -11.99 9.42
C ARG A 81 0.80 -11.16 10.04
N PHE A 82 1.59 -11.80 10.89
CA PHE A 82 2.73 -11.20 11.56
C PHE A 82 4.00 -11.73 10.89
N ASP A 83 4.53 -10.97 9.93
CA ASP A 83 5.73 -11.36 9.20
C ASP A 83 6.95 -10.90 9.99
N ARG A 84 7.60 -11.85 10.67
CA ARG A 84 8.78 -11.54 11.48
C ARG A 84 9.89 -10.96 10.61
N VAL A 85 10.40 -9.81 11.01
CA VAL A 85 11.54 -9.17 10.35
C VAL A 85 12.84 -9.47 11.11
N GLY A 86 12.81 -9.41 12.44
CA GLY A 86 13.99 -9.66 13.26
C GLY A 86 13.71 -9.56 14.75
N LYS A 87 14.78 -9.63 15.55
CA LYS A 87 14.74 -9.47 17.01
C LYS A 87 15.99 -8.72 17.48
N ASP A 88 15.82 -7.81 18.42
CA ASP A 88 16.90 -7.09 19.09
C ASP A 88 16.64 -6.96 20.61
N SER A 89 17.32 -6.02 21.28
CA SER A 89 17.17 -5.76 22.71
C SER A 89 15.81 -5.18 23.12
N VAL A 90 15.05 -4.60 22.18
CA VAL A 90 13.68 -4.09 22.41
C VAL A 90 12.67 -5.23 22.31
N GLY A 91 12.86 -6.14 21.35
CA GLY A 91 12.02 -7.31 21.18
C GLY A 91 11.99 -7.83 19.74
N THR A 92 11.02 -8.70 19.44
CA THR A 92 10.75 -9.14 18.07
C THR A 92 9.92 -8.06 17.35
N PHE A 93 10.26 -7.77 16.10
CA PHE A 93 9.54 -6.81 15.26
C PHE A 93 9.08 -7.42 13.94
N PHE A 94 7.97 -6.89 13.44
CA PHE A 94 7.18 -7.49 12.37
C PHE A 94 6.76 -6.47 11.32
N LYS A 95 6.49 -6.96 10.12
CA LYS A 95 5.52 -6.36 9.20
C LYS A 95 4.15 -6.93 9.56
N LEU A 96 3.17 -6.05 9.80
CA LEU A 96 1.80 -6.46 10.11
C LEU A 96 0.97 -6.38 8.82
N VAL A 97 0.65 -7.53 8.24
CA VAL A 97 0.02 -7.65 6.92
C VAL A 97 -1.45 -8.01 7.07
N ASN A 98 -2.34 -7.22 6.48
CA ASN A 98 -3.76 -7.53 6.48
C ASN A 98 -4.09 -8.67 5.50
N ALA A 99 -4.78 -9.70 5.97
CA ALA A 99 -5.01 -10.93 5.22
C ALA A 99 -5.92 -10.75 3.99
N ALA A 100 -6.88 -9.82 4.04
CA ALA A 100 -7.77 -9.56 2.90
C ALA A 100 -7.08 -8.76 1.78
N SER A 101 -6.27 -7.77 2.13
CA SER A 101 -5.70 -6.81 1.18
C SER A 101 -4.26 -7.09 0.78
N GLY A 102 -3.52 -7.92 1.54
CA GLY A 102 -2.08 -8.10 1.37
C GLY A 102 -1.24 -6.87 1.71
N ARG A 103 -1.85 -5.80 2.25
CA ARG A 103 -1.22 -4.50 2.56
C ARG A 103 -0.76 -4.43 4.01
N LEU A 104 0.24 -3.60 4.26
CA LEU A 104 0.90 -3.46 5.55
C LEU A 104 0.29 -2.32 6.37
N LEU A 105 0.26 -2.50 7.69
CA LEU A 105 0.00 -1.42 8.63
C LEU A 105 1.13 -0.38 8.53
N THR A 106 0.79 0.85 8.15
CA THR A 106 1.76 1.86 7.72
C THR A 106 1.39 3.24 8.30
N PRO A 107 2.32 3.96 8.96
CA PRO A 107 2.12 5.38 9.25
C PRO A 107 1.96 6.16 7.94
N ALA A 108 0.93 6.99 7.82
CA ALA A 108 0.62 7.71 6.59
C ALA A 108 1.83 8.54 6.11
N GLY A 109 2.18 8.38 4.83
CA GLY A 109 3.37 9.02 4.25
C GLY A 109 4.69 8.59 4.88
N TYR A 110 4.75 7.42 5.54
CA TYR A 110 5.93 6.90 6.24
C TYR A 110 6.41 7.78 7.41
N GLN A 111 5.58 8.74 7.84
CA GLN A 111 5.91 9.71 8.87
C GLN A 111 5.77 9.09 10.26
N VAL A 112 6.86 9.12 11.03
CA VAL A 112 6.89 8.58 12.40
C VAL A 112 6.91 9.75 13.37
N SER A 113 5.73 10.32 13.59
CA SER A 113 5.51 11.47 14.48
C SER A 113 4.14 11.35 15.16
N ALA A 114 4.01 11.95 16.35
CA ALA A 114 2.76 11.93 17.10
C ALA A 114 1.63 12.62 16.29
N GLY A 115 0.44 12.02 16.30
CA GLY A 115 -0.73 12.46 15.54
C GLY A 115 -0.84 11.86 14.14
N THR A 116 0.22 11.25 13.60
CA THR A 116 0.18 10.64 12.26
C THR A 116 -0.81 9.47 12.23
N SER A 117 -1.75 9.52 11.29
CA SER A 117 -2.70 8.42 11.02
C SER A 117 -1.98 7.15 10.58
N VAL A 118 -2.52 5.99 10.94
CA VAL A 118 -2.01 4.69 10.51
C VAL A 118 -3.03 4.03 9.58
N ILE A 119 -2.57 3.68 8.38
CA ILE A 119 -3.35 3.23 7.23
C ILE A 119 -2.86 1.87 6.73
N LEU A 120 -3.57 1.32 5.75
CA LEU A 120 -3.05 0.26 4.91
C LEU A 120 -2.34 0.84 3.70
N TYR A 121 -1.20 0.26 3.37
CA TYR A 121 -0.44 0.61 2.18
C TYR A 121 0.27 -0.62 1.64
N GLY A 122 0.44 -0.71 0.33
CA GLY A 122 1.23 -1.76 -0.31
C GLY A 122 2.66 -1.83 0.23
N SER A 123 3.32 -2.95 -0.02
CA SER A 123 4.64 -3.22 0.54
C SER A 123 5.69 -2.22 0.03
N GLU A 124 6.28 -1.42 0.92
CA GLU A 124 7.52 -0.68 0.68
C GLU A 124 8.65 -1.28 1.54
N SER A 125 9.90 -0.86 1.27
CA SER A 125 11.09 -1.31 2.03
C SER A 125 11.37 -0.44 3.27
N ALA A 126 10.45 0.47 3.61
CA ALA A 126 10.63 1.47 4.66
C ALA A 126 10.61 0.85 6.07
N LYS A 127 11.60 1.22 6.90
CA LYS A 127 11.69 0.80 8.31
C LYS A 127 10.48 1.24 9.15
N SER A 128 9.76 2.30 8.74
CA SER A 128 8.56 2.79 9.41
C SER A 128 7.35 1.85 9.29
N GLN A 129 7.38 0.85 8.39
CA GLN A 129 6.38 -0.22 8.32
C GLN A 129 6.68 -1.39 9.27
N HIS A 130 7.78 -1.33 10.03
CA HIS A 130 8.10 -2.33 11.05
C HIS A 130 7.54 -1.92 12.41
N TRP A 131 7.07 -2.90 13.16
CA TRP A 131 6.40 -2.71 14.45
C TRP A 131 6.93 -3.68 15.49
N TYR A 132 7.31 -3.16 16.65
CA TYR A 132 7.52 -4.01 17.82
C TYR A 132 6.18 -4.32 18.46
N VAL A 133 6.01 -5.56 18.89
CA VAL A 133 4.84 -6.05 19.61
C VAL A 133 5.34 -6.58 20.94
N ILE A 134 5.08 -5.84 22.01
CA ILE A 134 5.77 -6.01 23.29
C ILE A 134 4.73 -6.32 24.37
N PRO A 135 4.86 -7.45 25.08
CA PRO A 135 3.98 -7.77 26.20
C PRO A 135 4.19 -6.77 27.34
N VAL A 136 3.11 -6.32 27.96
CA VAL A 136 3.12 -5.35 29.07
C VAL A 136 2.42 -5.88 30.32
N GLN A 137 1.66 -6.97 30.20
CA GLN A 137 1.00 -7.62 31.32
C GLN A 137 0.78 -9.09 31.02
N GLN A 138 0.90 -9.94 32.03
CA GLN A 138 0.57 -11.36 31.97
C GLN A 138 -0.80 -11.65 32.60
N ASP A 139 -1.43 -12.73 32.15
CA ASP A 139 -2.59 -13.30 32.80
C ASP A 139 -2.20 -14.07 34.08
N ARG A 140 -3.19 -14.64 34.76
CA ARG A 140 -2.97 -15.38 36.02
C ARG A 140 -2.19 -16.68 35.86
N LEU A 141 -2.02 -17.16 34.64
CA LEU A 141 -1.30 -18.39 34.29
C LEU A 141 0.15 -18.09 33.87
N GLY A 142 0.52 -16.80 33.78
CA GLY A 142 1.83 -16.35 33.35
C GLY A 142 1.96 -16.20 31.83
N ASN A 143 0.87 -16.31 31.06
CA ASN A 143 0.89 -16.02 29.63
C ASN A 143 0.78 -14.53 29.38
N ASP A 144 1.47 -14.04 28.36
CA ASP A 144 1.40 -12.64 27.96
C ASP A 144 -0.02 -12.29 27.46
N LEU A 145 -0.64 -11.29 28.10
CA LEU A 145 -2.04 -10.93 27.91
C LEU A 145 -2.17 -9.64 27.09
N TYR A 146 -1.67 -8.53 27.62
CA TYR A 146 -1.77 -7.24 26.93
C TYR A 146 -0.45 -6.87 26.30
N TYR A 147 -0.54 -6.28 25.12
CA TYR A 147 0.58 -5.88 24.30
C TYR A 147 0.47 -4.39 23.98
N LYS A 148 1.62 -3.71 23.95
CA LYS A 148 1.77 -2.45 23.23
C LYS A 148 2.36 -2.73 21.86
N ILE A 149 1.90 -1.99 20.86
CA ILE A 149 2.44 -2.03 19.50
C ILE A 149 3.09 -0.67 19.25
N VAL A 150 4.40 -0.61 19.04
CA VAL A 150 5.16 0.64 18.86
C VAL A 150 5.93 0.62 17.54
N ASN A 151 6.14 1.78 16.95
CA ASN A 151 6.86 1.87 15.68
C ASN A 151 8.34 1.52 15.85
N TYR A 152 8.92 0.85 14.86
CA TYR A 152 10.33 0.46 14.90
C TYR A 152 11.27 1.67 14.90
N SER A 153 10.98 2.71 14.11
CA SER A 153 11.83 3.89 13.98
C SER A 153 11.82 4.78 15.23
N ASP A 154 10.72 4.75 16.01
CA ASP A 154 10.61 5.44 17.29
C ASP A 154 9.71 4.64 18.25
N THR A 155 10.36 3.92 19.17
CA THR A 155 9.69 3.06 20.14
C THR A 155 8.88 3.81 21.20
N SER A 156 8.98 5.15 21.27
CA SER A 156 8.14 5.97 22.14
C SER A 156 6.73 6.17 21.58
N LEU A 157 6.54 5.97 20.27
CA LEU A 157 5.27 6.16 19.57
C LEU A 157 4.52 4.83 19.43
N ALA A 158 3.41 4.72 20.15
CA ALA A 158 2.50 3.60 20.12
C ALA A 158 1.37 3.78 19.10
N LEU A 159 1.00 2.68 18.49
CA LEU A 159 -0.26 2.52 17.79
C LEU A 159 -1.42 2.75 18.77
N THR A 160 -2.23 3.76 18.48
CA THR A 160 -3.25 4.27 19.40
C THR A 160 -4.61 4.27 18.70
N ARG A 161 -5.61 3.67 19.33
CA ARG A 161 -6.99 3.65 18.79
C ARG A 161 -7.66 5.01 19.03
N GLY A 162 -8.22 5.60 17.97
CA GLY A 162 -9.05 6.80 18.00
C GLY A 162 -10.43 6.58 17.35
N ALA A 163 -11.31 7.59 17.42
CA ALA A 163 -12.67 7.49 16.89
C ALA A 163 -12.74 7.37 15.36
N SER A 164 -11.78 7.99 14.65
CA SER A 164 -11.71 8.01 13.19
C SER A 164 -10.74 6.99 12.60
N GLY A 165 -10.09 6.18 13.44
CA GLY A 165 -9.09 5.18 13.03
C GLY A 165 -7.89 5.12 13.97
N MET A 166 -6.81 4.53 13.48
CA MET A 166 -5.55 4.37 14.22
C MET A 166 -4.61 5.56 13.98
N SER A 167 -3.82 5.93 14.99
CA SER A 167 -2.75 6.94 14.86
C SER A 167 -1.54 6.61 15.74
N LEU A 168 -0.43 7.32 15.54
CA LEU A 168 0.73 7.30 16.42
C LEU A 168 0.57 8.30 17.57
N ALA A 169 0.86 7.90 18.80
CA ALA A 169 0.94 8.79 19.96
C ALA A 169 1.94 8.26 20.98
N SER A 170 2.44 9.11 21.87
CA SER A 170 3.32 8.67 22.96
C SER A 170 2.66 7.56 23.79
N TYR A 171 3.40 6.51 24.08
CA TYR A 171 2.90 5.42 24.91
C TYR A 171 2.71 5.87 26.36
N THR A 172 1.48 5.81 26.86
CA THR A 172 1.11 6.17 28.24
C THR A 172 0.56 4.98 29.02
N GLY A 173 0.32 3.84 28.35
CA GLY A 173 -0.35 2.67 28.94
C GLY A 173 -1.88 2.79 29.00
N ALA A 174 -2.46 3.77 28.31
CA ALA A 174 -3.90 3.93 28.21
C ALA A 174 -4.57 2.71 27.52
N ASP A 175 -5.84 2.43 27.88
CA ASP A 175 -6.58 1.27 27.37
C ASP A 175 -6.69 1.22 25.83
N ASN A 176 -6.66 2.38 25.17
CA ASN A 176 -6.65 2.50 23.72
C ASN A 176 -5.29 2.24 23.05
N GLN A 177 -4.25 1.95 23.84
CA GLN A 177 -2.91 1.53 23.41
C GLN A 177 -2.57 0.10 23.84
N LEU A 178 -3.51 -0.58 24.50
CA LEU A 178 -3.39 -1.96 24.96
C LEU A 178 -4.19 -2.88 24.05
N PHE A 179 -3.53 -3.90 23.54
CA PHE A 179 -4.09 -4.88 22.61
C PHE A 179 -3.99 -6.30 23.16
N LEU A 180 -4.98 -7.12 22.82
CA LEU A 180 -4.94 -8.57 22.95
C LEU A 180 -4.55 -9.16 21.59
N LEU A 181 -3.86 -10.30 21.60
CA LEU A 181 -3.57 -11.08 20.41
C LEU A 181 -4.34 -12.40 20.50
N ASN A 182 -5.23 -12.63 19.54
CA ASN A 182 -6.01 -13.87 19.47
C ASN A 182 -5.71 -14.58 18.16
N ALA A 183 -5.31 -15.86 18.22
CA ALA A 183 -5.12 -16.64 16.99
C ALA A 183 -6.44 -16.75 16.21
N ASP A 184 -6.36 -16.51 14.91
CA ASP A 184 -7.52 -16.55 14.04
C ASP A 184 -8.08 -17.95 13.91
N GLY A 185 -9.40 -18.10 14.07
CA GLY A 185 -10.05 -19.40 14.01
C GLY A 185 -10.12 -20.11 15.36
N LEU A 186 -9.20 -19.79 16.29
CA LEU A 186 -9.20 -20.37 17.61
C LEU A 186 -10.43 -19.92 18.42
N GLN A 187 -11.18 -20.91 18.89
CA GLN A 187 -12.30 -20.78 19.80
C GLN A 187 -12.12 -21.76 20.95
N GLY A 188 -12.91 -21.61 22.02
CA GLY A 188 -12.86 -22.54 23.15
C GLY A 188 -11.88 -22.11 24.25
N PHE A 189 -11.56 -23.06 25.12
CA PHE A 189 -10.75 -22.79 26.30
C PHE A 189 -9.30 -22.42 26.02
N ALA A 190 -8.70 -22.86 24.90
CA ALA A 190 -7.38 -22.36 24.49
C ALA A 190 -7.45 -20.91 23.96
N GLY A 191 -8.63 -20.47 23.48
CA GLY A 191 -8.86 -19.11 23.01
C GLY A 191 -8.97 -18.06 24.11
N TYR A 192 -9.42 -16.86 23.74
CA TYR A 192 -9.69 -15.78 24.69
C TYR A 192 -10.86 -16.19 25.60
N CYS A 193 -10.59 -16.25 26.90
CA CYS A 193 -11.54 -16.71 27.90
C CYS A 193 -11.68 -15.66 29.01
N GLN A 194 -12.91 -15.24 29.28
CA GLN A 194 -13.30 -14.46 30.44
C GLN A 194 -13.76 -15.41 31.55
N ASP A 195 -13.51 -15.06 32.82
CA ASP A 195 -14.05 -15.79 33.98
C ASP A 195 -14.01 -17.32 33.83
N ASP A 196 -12.81 -17.89 33.68
CA ASP A 196 -12.55 -19.33 33.55
C ASP A 196 -12.75 -20.13 34.86
N ASN A 197 -13.76 -19.71 35.63
CA ASN A 197 -14.05 -20.03 37.03
C ASN A 197 -13.12 -19.34 38.04
N THR A 198 -12.52 -18.21 37.67
CA THR A 198 -11.68 -17.38 38.57
C THR A 198 -12.01 -15.88 38.56
N GLY A 199 -12.97 -15.44 37.73
CA GLY A 199 -13.30 -14.03 37.54
C GLY A 199 -12.26 -13.22 36.77
N LYS A 200 -11.21 -13.86 36.22
CA LYS A 200 -10.11 -13.18 35.51
C LYS A 200 -10.06 -13.56 34.03
N VAL A 201 -9.50 -12.67 33.22
CA VAL A 201 -9.24 -12.89 31.80
C VAL A 201 -8.01 -13.79 31.64
N LYS A 202 -8.08 -14.71 30.67
CA LYS A 202 -6.98 -15.58 30.21
C LYS A 202 -6.63 -15.24 28.76
N ALA A 203 -5.33 -15.12 28.48
CA ALA A 203 -4.82 -14.86 27.13
C ALA A 203 -5.08 -16.05 26.20
N ALA A 204 -5.37 -15.79 24.93
CA ALA A 204 -5.47 -16.85 23.92
C ALA A 204 -4.11 -17.49 23.63
N ASP A 205 -4.12 -18.74 23.15
CA ASP A 205 -2.95 -19.40 22.61
C ASP A 205 -2.46 -18.67 21.34
N ILE A 206 -1.18 -18.31 21.33
CA ILE A 206 -0.48 -17.69 20.20
C ILE A 206 0.69 -18.55 19.72
N GLY A 207 0.94 -19.69 20.36
CA GLY A 207 2.02 -20.60 20.03
C GLY A 207 3.39 -19.90 19.90
N GLY A 208 4.06 -20.17 18.79
CA GLY A 208 5.39 -19.67 18.47
C GLY A 208 5.45 -18.34 17.73
N LEU A 209 4.39 -17.50 17.78
CA LEU A 209 4.27 -16.24 17.02
C LEU A 209 5.50 -15.33 17.12
N PHE A 210 6.11 -15.20 18.30
CA PHE A 210 7.28 -14.34 18.53
C PHE A 210 8.63 -14.97 18.17
N GLY A 211 8.60 -16.24 17.74
CA GLY A 211 9.73 -17.06 17.38
C GLY A 211 10.21 -16.90 15.94
N GLU A 212 11.31 -17.56 15.62
CA GLU A 212 11.72 -17.69 14.23
C GLU A 212 10.78 -18.65 13.49
N VAL A 213 10.57 -18.38 12.20
CA VAL A 213 9.92 -19.32 11.29
C VAL A 213 11.02 -20.22 10.73
N VAL A 214 10.96 -21.52 11.01
CA VAL A 214 11.93 -22.51 10.54
C VAL A 214 11.23 -23.57 9.69
N GLU A 215 11.84 -23.93 8.57
CA GLU A 215 11.38 -25.02 7.72
C GLU A 215 12.17 -26.29 8.03
N VAL A 216 11.46 -27.40 8.23
CA VAL A 216 12.06 -28.70 8.58
C VAL A 216 11.59 -29.80 7.65
N SER A 217 12.52 -30.65 7.22
CA SER A 217 12.24 -31.78 6.33
C SER A 217 12.69 -33.13 6.93
N THR A 218 13.16 -33.13 8.18
CA THR A 218 13.59 -34.35 8.89
C THR A 218 12.97 -34.41 10.28
N PHE A 219 12.78 -35.63 10.80
CA PHE A 219 12.33 -35.84 12.19
C PHE A 219 13.33 -35.27 13.21
N ALA A 220 14.63 -35.35 12.94
CA ALA A 220 15.66 -34.82 13.82
C ALA A 220 15.55 -33.30 13.97
N ASP A 221 15.32 -32.56 12.88
CA ASP A 221 15.14 -31.12 12.91
C ASP A 221 13.81 -30.73 13.58
N LEU A 222 12.71 -31.41 13.26
CA LEU A 222 11.44 -31.20 13.93
C LEU A 222 11.59 -31.37 15.45
N LYS A 223 12.20 -32.46 15.89
CA LYS A 223 12.45 -32.73 17.31
C LYS A 223 13.32 -31.65 17.93
N LYS A 224 14.44 -31.29 17.30
CA LYS A 224 15.37 -30.26 17.76
C LYS A 224 14.65 -28.94 18.07
N TYR A 225 13.87 -28.42 17.13
CA TYR A 225 13.19 -27.13 17.31
C TYR A 225 11.99 -27.24 18.25
N ALA A 226 11.25 -28.34 18.23
CA ALA A 226 10.09 -28.54 19.12
C ALA A 226 10.49 -28.69 20.60
N THR A 227 11.69 -29.19 20.89
CA THR A 227 12.24 -29.33 22.25
C THR A 227 13.13 -28.17 22.68
N ALA A 228 13.23 -27.10 21.88
CA ALA A 228 14.00 -25.90 22.23
C ALA A 228 13.22 -24.99 23.19
N ASP A 229 13.90 -24.22 24.03
CA ASP A 229 13.24 -23.26 24.95
C ASP A 229 12.84 -21.97 24.22
N GLU A 230 13.50 -21.64 23.12
CA GLU A 230 13.16 -20.49 22.29
C GLU A 230 11.81 -20.69 21.58
N PRO A 231 11.02 -19.63 21.40
CA PRO A 231 9.79 -19.73 20.61
C PRO A 231 10.10 -20.03 19.14
N TYR A 232 9.28 -20.88 18.51
CA TYR A 232 9.42 -21.21 17.09
C TYR A 232 8.06 -21.44 16.42
N THR A 233 7.94 -20.93 15.19
CA THR A 233 6.98 -21.45 14.22
C THR A 233 7.72 -22.44 13.33
N ILE A 234 7.38 -23.72 13.43
CA ILE A 234 8.03 -24.84 12.78
C ILE A 234 7.13 -25.32 11.64
N VAL A 235 7.57 -25.09 10.40
CA VAL A 235 6.86 -25.51 9.19
C VAL A 235 7.48 -26.81 8.68
N VAL A 236 6.70 -27.89 8.70
CA VAL A 236 7.13 -29.19 8.17
C VAL A 236 6.91 -29.21 6.65
N THR A 237 8.00 -29.43 5.91
CA THR A 237 8.04 -29.35 4.44
C THR A 237 8.30 -30.68 3.75
N ALA A 238 8.37 -31.78 4.51
CA ALA A 238 8.43 -33.15 4.00
C ALA A 238 7.65 -34.09 4.92
N ASP A 239 7.04 -35.14 4.35
CA ASP A 239 6.39 -36.18 5.15
C ASP A 239 7.44 -36.94 5.97
N LEU A 240 7.20 -37.10 7.27
CA LEU A 240 8.17 -37.65 8.21
C LEU A 240 7.70 -39.00 8.73
N LYS A 241 8.66 -39.90 8.98
CA LYS A 241 8.36 -41.23 9.52
C LYS A 241 9.40 -41.68 10.53
N VAL A 242 8.93 -42.41 11.54
CA VAL A 242 9.73 -43.21 12.45
C VAL A 242 9.21 -44.64 12.39
N THR A 243 10.06 -45.65 12.27
CA THR A 243 9.60 -47.04 12.02
C THR A 243 10.06 -48.04 13.09
N SER A 244 10.81 -47.58 14.07
CA SER A 244 11.31 -48.41 15.17
C SER A 244 10.17 -48.69 16.16
N LEU A 245 9.72 -49.95 16.23
CA LEU A 245 8.73 -50.39 17.21
C LEU A 245 9.41 -51.16 18.35
N GLN A 246 8.90 -50.96 19.55
CA GLN A 246 9.28 -51.68 20.76
C GLN A 246 8.05 -52.31 21.39
N LYS A 247 8.21 -53.34 22.23
CA LYS A 247 7.11 -53.93 23.00
C LYS A 247 7.02 -53.33 24.39
N ASP A 248 5.81 -53.02 24.83
CA ASP A 248 5.54 -52.67 26.23
C ASP A 248 5.55 -53.92 27.12
N SER A 249 5.38 -53.73 28.44
CA SER A 249 5.34 -54.83 29.40
C SER A 249 4.16 -55.80 29.22
N SER A 250 3.16 -55.42 28.41
CA SER A 250 2.01 -56.24 28.05
C SER A 250 2.19 -56.96 26.72
N GLY A 251 3.35 -56.81 26.07
CA GLY A 251 3.68 -57.44 24.80
C GLY A 251 3.13 -56.74 23.55
N ARG A 252 2.54 -55.54 23.69
CA ARG A 252 1.98 -54.73 22.59
C ARG A 252 3.04 -53.81 22.00
N TYR A 253 2.96 -53.51 20.70
CA TYR A 253 3.96 -52.62 20.09
C TYR A 253 3.62 -51.14 20.28
N TYR A 254 4.67 -50.32 20.37
CA TYR A 254 4.60 -48.87 20.39
C TYR A 254 5.88 -48.25 19.80
N CYS A 255 5.83 -46.97 19.41
CA CYS A 255 6.98 -46.25 18.84
C CYS A 255 7.54 -45.17 19.78
N PRO A 256 8.39 -45.52 20.77
CA PRO A 256 8.96 -44.52 21.70
C PRO A 256 9.92 -43.55 21.02
N ASP A 257 10.64 -43.99 19.98
CA ASP A 257 11.64 -43.18 19.29
C ASP A 257 11.00 -41.99 18.54
N GLY A 258 9.72 -42.11 18.19
CA GLY A 258 8.91 -41.08 17.56
C GLY A 258 8.40 -39.98 18.49
N ARG A 259 8.64 -40.09 19.81
CA ARG A 259 8.17 -39.11 20.79
C ARG A 259 8.97 -37.81 20.76
N ILE A 260 8.23 -36.71 20.78
CA ILE A 260 8.72 -35.35 20.93
C ILE A 260 8.04 -34.74 22.15
N TYR A 261 8.80 -34.44 23.21
CA TYR A 261 8.31 -33.70 24.37
C TYR A 261 8.38 -32.21 24.08
N VAL A 262 7.29 -31.62 23.59
CA VAL A 262 7.24 -30.26 23.07
C VAL A 262 7.35 -29.25 24.22
N HIS A 263 8.30 -28.32 24.08
CA HIS A 263 8.50 -27.21 25.02
C HIS A 263 7.55 -26.04 24.71
N SER A 264 7.52 -25.03 25.57
CA SER A 264 6.58 -23.91 25.45
C SER A 264 6.77 -23.06 24.19
N ASN A 265 5.73 -22.32 23.81
CA ASN A 265 5.74 -21.32 22.73
C ASN A 265 6.10 -21.90 21.35
N LYS A 266 5.34 -22.92 20.93
CA LYS A 266 5.55 -23.60 19.65
C LYS A 266 4.30 -23.52 18.79
N THR A 267 4.50 -23.18 17.53
CA THR A 267 3.49 -23.39 16.49
C THR A 267 4.08 -24.40 15.52
N ILE A 268 3.52 -25.60 15.42
CA ILE A 268 4.01 -26.67 14.56
C ILE A 268 2.96 -26.93 13.48
N ILE A 269 3.32 -26.72 12.21
CA ILE A 269 2.37 -26.71 11.10
C ILE A 269 2.87 -27.58 9.95
N GLY A 270 2.02 -28.46 9.43
CA GLY A 270 2.25 -29.15 8.16
C GLY A 270 2.00 -28.23 6.97
N SER A 271 2.92 -28.20 6.01
CA SER A 271 2.70 -27.46 4.75
C SER A 271 1.56 -28.07 3.93
N TYR A 272 1.03 -27.32 2.96
CA TYR A 272 -0.03 -27.88 2.09
C TYR A 272 0.46 -29.06 1.24
N ASN A 273 1.76 -29.09 0.93
CA ASN A 273 2.37 -30.14 0.10
C ASN A 273 2.90 -31.34 0.89
N ALA A 274 3.17 -31.16 2.19
CA ALA A 274 3.76 -32.18 3.04
C ALA A 274 3.30 -31.98 4.49
N HIS A 275 2.57 -32.96 5.00
CA HIS A 275 1.90 -32.91 6.29
C HIS A 275 1.61 -34.30 6.89
N THR A 276 2.16 -35.37 6.32
CA THR A 276 2.01 -36.70 6.91
C THR A 276 3.12 -36.96 7.93
N LEU A 277 2.74 -37.34 9.13
CA LEU A 277 3.62 -37.75 10.20
C LEU A 277 3.30 -39.19 10.60
N TYR A 278 4.21 -40.12 10.32
CA TYR A 278 4.03 -41.54 10.60
C TYR A 278 4.81 -41.97 11.85
N ASN A 279 4.10 -42.47 12.87
CA ASN A 279 4.60 -42.80 14.22
C ASN A 279 5.28 -41.65 14.97
N VAL A 280 5.03 -40.40 14.59
CA VAL A 280 5.53 -39.25 15.35
C VAL A 280 4.49 -38.88 16.39
N GLN A 281 4.93 -38.69 17.64
CA GLN A 281 4.05 -38.38 18.77
C GLN A 281 4.42 -37.02 19.35
N PHE A 282 3.43 -36.15 19.52
CA PHE A 282 3.59 -34.89 20.24
C PHE A 282 3.15 -35.08 21.69
N CYS A 283 4.10 -34.96 22.61
CA CYS A 283 3.88 -35.16 24.03
C CYS A 283 4.20 -33.89 24.83
N THR A 284 3.57 -33.70 25.97
CA THR A 284 4.02 -32.75 27.00
C THR A 284 4.15 -33.48 28.34
N ALA A 285 5.21 -33.16 29.09
CA ALA A 285 5.42 -33.71 30.43
C ALA A 285 6.39 -32.82 31.21
N THR A 286 6.02 -32.36 32.40
CA THR A 286 6.79 -31.41 33.24
C THR A 286 8.26 -31.81 33.43
N LYS A 287 8.54 -33.12 33.55
CA LYS A 287 9.89 -33.67 33.73
C LYS A 287 10.79 -33.60 32.48
N HIS A 288 10.22 -33.26 31.32
CA HIS A 288 10.88 -33.17 30.03
C HIS A 288 10.77 -31.75 29.43
N GLY A 289 10.50 -30.73 30.26
CA GLY A 289 10.21 -29.36 29.84
C GLY A 289 8.75 -28.97 30.07
N VAL A 290 8.48 -27.66 30.16
CA VAL A 290 7.10 -27.15 30.31
C VAL A 290 6.54 -26.91 28.92
N GLY A 291 5.35 -27.45 28.63
CA GLY A 291 4.67 -27.31 27.34
C GLY A 291 3.46 -26.38 27.39
N ASN A 292 3.67 -25.07 27.58
CA ASN A 292 2.59 -24.07 27.52
C ASN A 292 2.54 -23.39 26.14
N ASN A 293 1.36 -22.92 25.73
CA ASN A 293 1.20 -22.09 24.52
C ASN A 293 1.71 -22.83 23.28
N ILE A 294 1.02 -23.92 22.93
CA ILE A 294 1.40 -24.86 21.85
C ILE A 294 0.27 -25.02 20.86
N ILE A 295 0.55 -24.74 19.60
CA ILE A 295 -0.34 -24.95 18.46
C ILE A 295 0.22 -26.08 17.58
N ILE A 296 -0.60 -27.09 17.31
CA ILE A 296 -0.33 -28.18 16.36
C ILE A 296 -1.38 -28.13 15.26
N LYS A 297 -0.96 -28.01 14.01
CA LYS A 297 -1.88 -27.69 12.92
C LYS A 297 -1.58 -28.40 11.61
N ASN A 298 -2.64 -28.77 10.88
CA ASN A 298 -2.57 -29.24 9.51
C ASN A 298 -1.70 -30.48 9.31
N PHE A 299 -1.86 -31.52 10.14
CA PHE A 299 -1.14 -32.79 10.01
C PHE A 299 -2.08 -33.96 9.75
N ASP A 300 -1.64 -34.90 8.91
CA ASP A 300 -2.12 -36.28 8.91
C ASP A 300 -1.23 -37.11 9.84
N LEU A 301 -1.77 -37.39 11.02
CA LEU A 301 -1.13 -38.07 12.12
C LEU A 301 -1.44 -39.56 12.03
N GLN A 302 -0.47 -40.32 11.51
CA GLN A 302 -0.57 -41.76 11.27
C GLN A 302 0.31 -42.54 12.25
N HIS A 303 -0.02 -43.80 12.46
CA HIS A 303 0.79 -44.75 13.21
C HIS A 303 0.73 -46.15 12.58
N ASP A 304 1.68 -46.99 12.96
CA ASP A 304 1.79 -48.37 12.48
C ASP A 304 0.60 -49.22 12.94
N ALA A 305 0.12 -50.11 12.06
CA ALA A 305 -0.99 -51.01 12.38
C ALA A 305 -0.66 -52.00 13.51
N GLU A 306 0.62 -52.24 13.76
CA GLU A 306 1.07 -53.04 14.90
C GLU A 306 1.13 -52.23 16.21
N SER A 307 1.14 -50.90 16.15
CA SER A 307 1.39 -49.97 17.27
C SER A 307 0.20 -49.84 18.23
N ASN A 308 -0.29 -50.97 18.73
CA ASN A 308 -1.51 -51.10 19.51
C ASN A 308 -1.35 -50.92 21.04
N GLY A 309 -0.16 -50.51 21.49
CA GLY A 309 0.17 -50.32 22.90
C GLY A 309 -0.57 -49.15 23.55
N ASN A 310 -0.86 -49.26 24.85
CA ASN A 310 -1.58 -48.24 25.62
C ASN A 310 -0.94 -46.84 25.56
N ASP A 311 0.37 -46.84 25.30
CA ASP A 311 1.29 -45.72 25.32
C ASP A 311 1.61 -45.16 23.91
N SER A 312 0.94 -45.66 22.86
CA SER A 312 1.13 -45.21 21.46
C SER A 312 0.30 -43.98 21.08
N ILE A 313 -0.03 -43.11 22.05
CA ILE A 313 -0.94 -41.99 21.85
C ILE A 313 -0.27 -40.91 20.99
N VAL A 314 -0.91 -40.55 19.87
CA VAL A 314 -0.29 -39.67 18.86
C VAL A 314 -0.15 -38.22 19.35
N VAL A 315 -1.14 -37.72 20.08
CA VAL A 315 -1.06 -36.44 20.80
C VAL A 315 -1.33 -36.67 22.28
N TYR A 316 -0.32 -36.45 23.11
CA TYR A 316 -0.38 -36.71 24.55
C TYR A 316 -0.05 -35.45 25.35
N PHE A 317 -1.09 -34.75 25.80
CA PHE A 317 -0.93 -33.63 26.71
C PHE A 317 -0.96 -34.13 28.15
N GLY A 318 0.23 -34.35 28.70
CA GLY A 318 0.44 -34.77 30.08
C GLY A 318 0.77 -33.62 31.03
N SER A 319 0.98 -32.41 30.51
CA SER A 319 1.18 -31.17 31.29
C SER A 319 1.01 -29.92 30.42
N GLY A 320 0.93 -28.74 31.04
CA GLY A 320 0.97 -27.45 30.35
C GLY A 320 -0.40 -26.85 30.03
N GLN A 321 -0.42 -25.61 29.55
CA GLN A 321 -1.62 -24.80 29.43
C GLN A 321 -1.66 -24.02 28.12
N ASN A 322 -2.85 -23.71 27.60
CA ASN A 322 -3.06 -23.13 26.26
C ASN A 322 -2.50 -24.05 25.19
N LEU A 323 -3.31 -25.03 24.81
CA LEU A 323 -2.94 -26.08 23.87
C LEU A 323 -3.99 -26.15 22.77
N TRP A 324 -3.58 -25.98 21.52
CA TRP A 324 -4.49 -26.00 20.38
C TRP A 324 -4.08 -27.04 19.34
N VAL A 325 -4.99 -27.97 19.04
CA VAL A 325 -4.88 -28.89 17.91
C VAL A 325 -5.94 -28.51 16.88
N ASP A 326 -5.51 -28.17 15.67
CA ASP A 326 -6.37 -27.60 14.64
C ASP A 326 -6.17 -28.28 13.29
N HIS A 327 -7.27 -28.58 12.57
CA HIS A 327 -7.19 -29.15 11.22
C HIS A 327 -6.24 -30.36 11.14
N CYS A 328 -6.25 -31.25 12.13
CA CYS A 328 -5.44 -32.47 12.10
C CYS A 328 -6.32 -33.67 11.73
N THR A 329 -5.81 -34.55 10.90
CA THR A 329 -6.40 -35.86 10.60
C THR A 329 -5.69 -36.90 11.46
N PHE A 330 -6.42 -37.55 12.34
CA PHE A 330 -5.95 -38.66 13.14
C PHE A 330 -6.36 -39.95 12.44
N THR A 331 -5.42 -40.53 11.72
CA THR A 331 -5.62 -41.72 10.90
C THR A 331 -5.36 -42.96 11.74
N GLY A 332 -6.39 -43.78 11.91
CA GLY A 332 -6.29 -45.11 12.51
C GLY A 332 -5.86 -46.16 11.51
N HIS A 333 -6.44 -47.35 11.60
CA HIS A 333 -6.02 -48.53 10.85
C HIS A 333 -6.91 -48.86 9.65
N ALA A 334 -6.54 -49.85 8.84
CA ALA A 334 -7.39 -50.37 7.76
C ALA A 334 -8.68 -51.04 8.28
N ALA A 335 -8.64 -51.57 9.50
CA ALA A 335 -9.79 -52.04 10.28
C ALA A 335 -9.47 -51.98 11.79
N VAL A 336 -10.49 -52.00 12.63
CA VAL A 336 -10.34 -52.00 14.09
C VAL A 336 -9.70 -53.31 14.55
N ASN A 337 -8.78 -53.26 15.53
CA ASN A 337 -8.08 -54.44 16.08
C ASN A 337 -7.31 -55.26 15.02
N THR A 338 -6.45 -54.60 14.25
CA THR A 338 -5.72 -55.23 13.13
C THR A 338 -4.31 -55.73 13.46
N ALA A 339 -3.79 -55.46 14.66
CA ALA A 339 -2.45 -55.86 15.06
C ALA A 339 -2.25 -57.40 14.98
N SER A 340 -1.13 -57.82 14.39
CA SER A 340 -0.77 -59.24 14.23
C SER A 340 -0.61 -60.00 15.54
N THR A 341 -0.41 -59.28 16.65
CA THR A 341 -0.34 -59.83 18.00
C THR A 341 -1.66 -60.48 18.45
N GLY A 342 -2.79 -60.15 17.80
CA GLY A 342 -4.13 -60.56 18.22
C GLY A 342 -4.57 -59.95 19.55
N LEU A 343 -3.77 -59.04 20.12
CA LEU A 343 -4.12 -58.28 21.31
C LEU A 343 -5.01 -57.10 20.92
N GLU A 344 -5.97 -56.80 21.79
CA GLU A 344 -6.82 -55.62 21.65
C GLU A 344 -6.00 -54.34 21.52
N ASP A 345 -6.54 -53.45 20.70
CA ASP A 345 -5.99 -52.15 20.37
C ASP A 345 -6.20 -51.19 21.53
N TRP A 346 -5.13 -50.90 22.27
CA TRP A 346 -5.21 -50.12 23.50
C TRP A 346 -4.71 -48.70 23.33
N ASP A 347 -4.19 -48.32 22.17
CA ASP A 347 -3.75 -46.97 21.89
C ASP A 347 -4.97 -46.02 21.76
N LYS A 348 -4.68 -44.74 21.49
CA LYS A 348 -5.67 -43.66 21.38
C LYS A 348 -5.14 -42.62 20.42
N PHE A 349 -6.05 -41.82 19.87
CA PHE A 349 -5.65 -40.65 19.10
C PHE A 349 -5.06 -39.53 19.96
N LEU A 350 -5.77 -39.16 21.03
CA LEU A 350 -5.41 -38.02 21.86
C LEU A 350 -5.71 -38.24 23.33
N ALA A 351 -4.79 -37.77 24.18
CA ALA A 351 -4.99 -37.66 25.60
C ALA A 351 -4.73 -36.23 26.10
N CYS A 352 -5.55 -35.78 27.05
CA CYS A 352 -5.34 -34.54 27.80
C CYS A 352 -5.60 -34.84 29.27
N CYS A 353 -4.54 -34.99 30.05
CA CYS A 353 -4.55 -35.57 31.39
C CYS A 353 -3.63 -34.80 32.35
N TYR A 354 -3.65 -35.19 33.64
CA TYR A 354 -2.81 -34.64 34.71
C TYR A 354 -2.99 -33.12 34.87
N ASP A 355 -1.93 -32.33 34.72
CA ASP A 355 -1.90 -30.87 34.85
C ASP A 355 -2.08 -30.14 33.51
N ALA A 356 -2.37 -30.86 32.41
CA ALA A 356 -2.73 -30.24 31.15
C ALA A 356 -4.09 -29.51 31.27
N ASP A 357 -4.17 -28.25 30.82
CA ASP A 357 -5.38 -27.44 30.93
C ASP A 357 -5.55 -26.46 29.76
N TYR A 358 -6.75 -25.91 29.59
CA TYR A 358 -7.07 -24.95 28.51
C TYR A 358 -6.75 -25.49 27.11
N CYS A 359 -7.29 -26.66 26.82
CA CYS A 359 -7.08 -27.35 25.55
C CYS A 359 -8.24 -27.11 24.59
N SER A 360 -7.97 -26.78 23.32
CA SER A 360 -8.97 -26.80 22.25
C SER A 360 -8.53 -27.79 21.18
N VAL A 361 -9.46 -28.62 20.72
CA VAL A 361 -9.29 -29.45 19.53
C VAL A 361 -10.39 -29.04 18.56
N SER A 362 -10.01 -28.44 17.44
CA SER A 362 -10.95 -27.92 16.46
C SER A 362 -10.70 -28.44 15.06
N ASP A 363 -11.77 -28.49 14.29
CA ASP A 363 -11.75 -28.71 12.85
C ASP A 363 -10.94 -29.97 12.45
N SER A 364 -10.83 -30.95 13.35
CA SER A 364 -10.00 -32.13 13.18
C SER A 364 -10.83 -33.36 12.85
N SER A 365 -10.22 -34.36 12.22
CA SER A 365 -10.89 -35.61 11.86
C SER A 365 -10.24 -36.81 12.54
N PHE A 366 -11.04 -37.80 12.94
CA PHE A 366 -10.65 -38.99 13.68
C PHE A 366 -11.30 -40.22 13.03
N GLY A 367 -10.51 -41.22 12.65
CA GLY A 367 -10.97 -42.25 11.72
C GLY A 367 -10.46 -43.66 11.99
N LEU A 368 -11.35 -44.67 11.95
CA LEU A 368 -11.01 -46.11 11.89
C LEU A 368 -10.16 -46.63 13.07
N HIS A 369 -10.71 -46.57 14.29
CA HIS A 369 -9.96 -46.90 15.50
C HIS A 369 -10.89 -47.38 16.62
N GLU A 370 -10.40 -48.25 17.52
CA GLU A 370 -11.21 -48.70 18.66
C GLU A 370 -11.45 -47.55 19.65
N TYR A 371 -10.39 -47.03 20.27
CA TYR A 371 -10.48 -45.97 21.29
C TYR A 371 -10.17 -44.59 20.72
N GLY A 372 -11.10 -43.65 20.85
CA GLY A 372 -10.93 -42.25 20.45
C GLY A 372 -10.09 -41.44 21.46
N LEU A 373 -10.74 -40.58 22.25
CA LEU A 373 -10.04 -39.65 23.15
C LEU A 373 -10.16 -40.06 24.62
N ILE A 374 -9.08 -39.84 25.39
CA ILE A 374 -9.06 -40.06 26.84
C ILE A 374 -8.70 -38.77 27.58
N LEU A 375 -9.66 -38.24 28.33
CA LEU A 375 -9.61 -36.88 28.85
C LEU A 375 -9.81 -36.87 30.37
N GLY A 376 -8.85 -36.28 31.08
CA GLY A 376 -8.78 -36.24 32.54
C GLY A 376 -8.04 -37.42 33.17
N TYR A 377 -7.59 -37.23 34.40
CA TYR A 377 -6.82 -38.22 35.17
C TYR A 377 -7.64 -39.51 35.41
N PRO A 378 -7.07 -40.73 35.32
CA PRO A 378 -7.86 -41.95 35.20
C PRO A 378 -8.42 -42.53 36.50
N ALA A 379 -7.83 -42.22 37.66
CA ALA A 379 -8.27 -42.81 38.93
C ALA A 379 -9.62 -42.23 39.40
N ASP A 380 -10.33 -42.96 40.27
CA ASP A 380 -11.59 -42.54 40.88
C ASP A 380 -11.50 -42.70 42.41
N ASP A 381 -10.69 -41.84 43.02
CA ASP A 381 -10.45 -41.84 44.46
C ASP A 381 -10.44 -40.41 45.02
N GLU A 382 -10.52 -40.28 46.35
CA GLU A 382 -10.61 -38.99 47.03
C GLU A 382 -9.38 -38.08 46.81
N ASN A 383 -8.18 -38.65 46.74
CA ASN A 383 -6.96 -37.87 46.55
C ASN A 383 -6.89 -37.31 45.13
N SER A 384 -7.23 -38.15 44.15
CA SER A 384 -7.32 -37.76 42.74
C SER A 384 -8.41 -36.71 42.53
N TYR A 385 -9.57 -36.83 43.21
CA TYR A 385 -10.61 -35.81 43.18
C TYR A 385 -10.11 -34.46 43.72
N LYS A 386 -9.44 -34.42 44.88
CA LYS A 386 -8.89 -33.18 45.44
C LYS A 386 -7.88 -32.52 44.50
N THR A 387 -7.14 -33.32 43.74
CA THR A 387 -6.07 -32.84 42.86
C THR A 387 -6.60 -32.35 41.52
N TYR A 388 -7.48 -33.12 40.88
CA TYR A 388 -7.82 -32.94 39.47
C TYR A 388 -9.22 -32.42 39.22
N ASN A 389 -10.11 -32.38 40.23
CA ASN A 389 -11.46 -31.85 40.02
C ASN A 389 -11.38 -30.44 39.40
N ASN A 390 -12.13 -30.23 38.30
CA ASN A 390 -12.13 -29.06 37.42
C ASN A 390 -11.03 -28.99 36.34
N PHE A 391 -10.18 -30.01 36.23
CA PHE A 391 -9.18 -30.15 35.18
C PHE A 391 -9.43 -31.43 34.35
N PRO A 392 -9.25 -31.40 33.04
CA PRO A 392 -8.92 -30.24 32.20
C PRO A 392 -10.16 -29.40 31.83
N ARG A 393 -9.95 -28.14 31.50
CA ARG A 393 -10.89 -27.31 30.73
C ARG A 393 -10.60 -27.52 29.25
N MET A 394 -11.53 -28.13 28.54
CA MET A 394 -11.30 -28.56 27.16
C MET A 394 -12.50 -28.29 26.25
N SER A 395 -12.20 -27.94 25.00
CA SER A 395 -13.17 -27.69 23.95
C SER A 395 -12.93 -28.64 22.77
N LEU A 396 -13.97 -29.32 22.30
CA LEU A 396 -14.00 -30.12 21.08
C LEU A 396 -14.96 -29.43 20.11
N LEU A 397 -14.44 -28.73 19.10
CA LEU A 397 -15.23 -27.82 18.26
C LEU A 397 -15.16 -28.19 16.78
N GLY A 398 -16.28 -28.57 16.17
CA GLY A 398 -16.35 -28.79 14.73
C GLY A 398 -15.53 -29.98 14.25
N ASN A 399 -15.34 -31.02 15.06
CA ASN A 399 -14.54 -32.20 14.69
C ASN A 399 -15.40 -33.31 14.06
N ARG A 400 -14.77 -34.14 13.25
CA ARG A 400 -15.37 -35.33 12.64
C ARG A 400 -14.81 -36.60 13.26
N PHE A 401 -15.68 -37.42 13.84
CA PHE A 401 -15.36 -38.78 14.29
C PHE A 401 -16.07 -39.77 13.37
N THR A 402 -15.33 -40.62 12.68
CA THR A 402 -15.88 -41.62 11.75
C THR A 402 -15.28 -42.99 12.04
N ASN A 403 -16.10 -43.97 12.36
CA ASN A 403 -15.60 -45.31 12.74
C ASN A 403 -14.64 -45.26 13.95
N THR A 404 -14.88 -44.32 14.87
CA THR A 404 -14.23 -44.27 16.18
C THR A 404 -15.14 -44.97 17.16
N ILE A 405 -14.87 -46.24 17.46
CA ILE A 405 -15.87 -47.15 18.01
C ILE A 405 -16.25 -46.80 19.44
N THR A 406 -15.28 -46.54 20.31
CA THR A 406 -15.51 -46.13 21.69
C THR A 406 -14.76 -44.84 21.98
N ARG A 407 -15.36 -43.98 22.81
CA ARG A 407 -14.79 -42.67 23.17
C ARG A 407 -14.62 -41.75 21.95
N GLY A 408 -15.56 -41.77 21.02
CA GLY A 408 -15.64 -40.82 19.92
C GLY A 408 -16.90 -39.96 20.06
N PRO A 409 -16.90 -38.84 20.81
CA PRO A 409 -15.74 -37.98 21.03
C PRO A 409 -14.82 -38.24 22.23
N GLY A 410 -15.24 -38.89 23.33
CA GLY A 410 -14.28 -39.10 24.42
C GLY A 410 -14.79 -39.74 25.70
N LEU A 411 -13.85 -40.26 26.49
CA LEU A 411 -14.05 -40.55 27.91
C LEU A 411 -13.56 -39.36 28.72
N MET A 412 -14.43 -38.79 29.55
CA MET A 412 -14.20 -37.53 30.25
C MET A 412 -14.24 -37.70 31.77
N ARG A 413 -13.24 -37.16 32.46
CA ARG A 413 -13.11 -37.13 33.92
C ARG A 413 -12.77 -35.72 34.41
N TYR A 414 -13.28 -35.37 35.59
CA TYR A 414 -13.00 -34.21 36.45
C TYR A 414 -13.31 -32.81 35.90
N GLY A 415 -12.99 -32.57 34.64
CA GLY A 415 -12.91 -31.27 34.00
C GLY A 415 -14.21 -30.71 33.42
N TYR A 416 -14.05 -29.62 32.66
CA TYR A 416 -15.11 -28.95 31.91
C TYR A 416 -14.92 -29.23 30.42
N PHE A 417 -15.94 -29.77 29.77
CA PHE A 417 -15.87 -30.22 28.39
C PHE A 417 -16.98 -29.58 27.56
N HIS A 418 -16.60 -28.66 26.67
CA HIS A 418 -17.50 -28.13 25.67
C HIS A 418 -17.36 -28.94 24.39
N SER A 419 -18.41 -29.61 23.95
CA SER A 419 -18.46 -30.36 22.70
C SER A 419 -19.43 -29.68 21.74
N MET A 420 -18.95 -29.00 20.71
CA MET A 420 -19.76 -28.14 19.85
C MET A 420 -19.64 -28.56 18.39
N ASN A 421 -20.77 -28.65 17.68
CA ASN A 421 -20.78 -28.87 16.23
C ASN A 421 -19.94 -30.04 15.72
N ASN A 422 -19.69 -31.05 16.56
CA ASN A 422 -18.99 -32.25 16.13
C ASN A 422 -19.92 -33.15 15.31
N TYR A 423 -19.39 -33.81 14.29
CA TYR A 423 -20.05 -34.87 13.55
C TYR A 423 -19.49 -36.22 13.97
N VAL A 424 -20.32 -37.05 14.60
CA VAL A 424 -19.95 -38.38 15.10
C VAL A 424 -20.72 -39.43 14.31
N ASN A 425 -20.01 -40.26 13.57
CA ASN A 425 -20.59 -41.25 12.67
C ASN A 425 -20.00 -42.65 12.92
N THR A 426 -20.86 -43.66 12.94
CA THR A 426 -20.49 -45.08 13.07
C THR A 426 -19.67 -45.33 14.33
N PHE A 427 -20.35 -45.28 15.47
CA PHE A 427 -19.76 -45.41 16.80
C PHE A 427 -20.58 -46.37 17.66
N SER A 428 -19.96 -46.96 18.68
CA SER A 428 -20.62 -47.70 19.76
C SER A 428 -20.83 -46.83 21.00
N MET A 429 -19.82 -46.04 21.37
CA MET A 429 -19.85 -45.16 22.55
C MET A 429 -19.28 -43.78 22.21
N ALA A 430 -20.11 -42.74 22.33
CA ALA A 430 -19.66 -41.36 22.09
C ALA A 430 -19.04 -40.73 23.35
N TYR A 431 -19.86 -40.19 24.26
CA TYR A 431 -19.39 -39.61 25.51
C TYR A 431 -19.47 -40.63 26.63
N THR A 432 -18.31 -41.02 27.16
CA THR A 432 -18.26 -41.74 28.43
C THR A 432 -18.22 -40.73 29.56
N VAL A 433 -19.35 -40.57 30.25
CA VAL A 433 -19.53 -39.64 31.36
C VAL A 433 -19.00 -40.33 32.62
N HIS A 434 -17.83 -39.91 33.09
CA HIS A 434 -17.15 -40.56 34.22
C HIS A 434 -16.94 -39.56 35.38
N THR A 435 -16.11 -39.95 36.34
CA THR A 435 -15.73 -39.22 37.56
C THR A 435 -15.79 -37.70 37.41
N ALA A 436 -16.73 -37.03 38.07
CA ALA A 436 -16.81 -35.59 38.29
C ALA A 436 -16.71 -34.66 37.05
N CYS A 437 -16.87 -35.16 35.83
CA CYS A 437 -16.79 -34.33 34.62
C CYS A 437 -18.03 -33.44 34.48
N LYS A 438 -17.88 -32.32 33.76
CA LYS A 438 -18.98 -31.42 33.39
C LYS A 438 -19.00 -31.29 31.87
N ILE A 439 -19.89 -32.03 31.23
CA ILE A 439 -19.98 -32.08 29.77
C ILE A 439 -21.17 -31.25 29.33
N TYR A 440 -20.93 -30.33 28.40
CA TYR A 440 -21.98 -29.67 27.65
C TYR A 440 -21.75 -29.90 26.16
N ALA A 441 -22.65 -30.66 25.55
CA ALA A 441 -22.68 -30.86 24.11
C ALA A 441 -23.70 -29.93 23.46
N GLU A 442 -23.38 -29.30 22.35
CA GLU A 442 -24.36 -28.49 21.63
C GLU A 442 -24.21 -28.56 20.11
N ASN A 443 -25.35 -28.58 19.44
CA ASN A 443 -25.48 -28.59 17.98
C ASN A 443 -24.59 -29.63 17.27
N CYS A 444 -24.37 -30.78 17.91
CA CYS A 444 -23.62 -31.89 17.33
C CYS A 444 -24.54 -32.78 16.49
N TYR A 445 -23.96 -33.55 15.57
CA TYR A 445 -24.69 -34.52 14.76
C TYR A 445 -24.18 -35.92 15.07
N TYR A 446 -25.08 -36.82 15.48
CA TYR A 446 -24.76 -38.21 15.76
C TYR A 446 -25.49 -39.12 14.78
N ASP A 447 -24.74 -39.99 14.11
CA ASP A 447 -25.28 -41.06 13.27
C ASP A 447 -24.64 -42.40 13.68
N GLY A 448 -25.44 -43.32 14.20
CA GLY A 448 -24.95 -44.66 14.56
C GLY A 448 -24.51 -45.47 13.32
N GLY A 449 -25.01 -45.13 12.13
CA GLY A 449 -24.74 -45.88 10.91
C GLY A 449 -25.11 -47.36 11.08
N SER A 450 -24.14 -48.26 10.84
CA SER A 450 -24.30 -49.71 10.97
C SER A 450 -24.27 -50.23 12.41
N ILE A 451 -23.89 -49.39 13.38
CA ILE A 451 -23.78 -49.75 14.80
C ILE A 451 -24.85 -48.98 15.59
N LYS A 452 -25.50 -49.63 16.56
CA LYS A 452 -26.48 -48.95 17.44
C LYS A 452 -25.74 -48.13 18.51
N GLY A 453 -25.14 -47.01 18.12
CA GLY A 453 -24.28 -46.18 18.97
C GLY A 453 -25.00 -45.51 20.13
N ASN A 454 -24.43 -45.62 21.34
CA ASN A 454 -24.90 -44.93 22.53
C ASN A 454 -24.23 -43.57 22.65
N VAL A 455 -25.01 -42.48 22.66
CA VAL A 455 -24.44 -41.13 22.76
C VAL A 455 -23.95 -40.85 24.17
N ILE A 456 -24.79 -41.10 25.17
CA ILE A 456 -24.49 -40.89 26.59
C ILE A 456 -24.20 -42.25 27.25
N CYS A 457 -22.94 -42.46 27.59
CA CYS A 457 -22.44 -43.68 28.21
C CYS A 457 -22.11 -43.43 29.69
N ASP A 458 -23.13 -43.54 30.53
CA ASP A 458 -23.13 -43.16 31.96
C ASP A 458 -23.40 -44.34 32.90
N TRP A 459 -23.09 -45.56 32.47
CA TRP A 459 -23.37 -46.78 33.24
C TRP A 459 -22.29 -47.15 34.26
N ASN A 460 -21.14 -46.46 34.27
CA ASN A 460 -20.06 -46.75 35.22
C ASN A 460 -20.48 -46.34 36.64
N SER A 461 -20.37 -47.29 37.58
CA SER A 461 -20.46 -46.98 39.00
C SER A 461 -19.16 -46.28 39.43
N VAL A 462 -19.26 -45.01 39.82
CA VAL A 462 -18.13 -44.16 40.23
C VAL A 462 -18.45 -43.46 41.55
N THR A 463 -17.42 -43.16 42.33
CA THR A 463 -17.51 -42.47 43.63
C THR A 463 -18.03 -41.04 43.47
N TYR A 464 -17.60 -40.36 42.39
CA TYR A 464 -18.01 -39.00 42.09
C TYR A 464 -18.70 -38.96 40.72
N PRO A 465 -20.02 -39.06 40.63
CA PRO A 465 -20.72 -39.05 39.35
C PRO A 465 -20.42 -37.80 38.51
N GLY A 466 -20.19 -38.01 37.21
CA GLY A 466 -20.08 -36.92 36.25
C GLY A 466 -21.44 -36.32 35.89
N SER A 467 -21.42 -35.23 35.13
CA SER A 467 -22.62 -34.53 34.69
C SER A 467 -22.62 -34.27 33.19
N TYR A 468 -23.81 -34.33 32.58
CA TYR A 468 -24.03 -34.15 31.15
C TYR A 468 -25.21 -33.21 30.89
N ALA A 469 -25.11 -32.41 29.83
CA ALA A 469 -26.22 -31.66 29.27
C ALA A 469 -26.02 -31.52 27.76
N GLU A 470 -27.14 -31.46 27.03
CA GLU A 470 -27.09 -31.30 25.58
C GLU A 470 -28.20 -30.37 25.05
N SER A 471 -27.91 -29.63 23.99
CA SER A 471 -28.87 -28.73 23.34
C SER A 471 -28.66 -28.63 21.83
N GLY A 472 -29.74 -28.62 21.03
CA GLY A 472 -29.68 -28.37 19.58
C GLY A 472 -29.05 -29.47 18.72
N SER A 473 -28.54 -30.54 19.33
CA SER A 473 -27.95 -31.69 18.62
C SER A 473 -29.00 -32.56 17.90
N LYS A 474 -28.55 -33.29 16.89
CA LYS A 474 -29.38 -34.19 16.08
C LYS A 474 -28.92 -35.64 16.24
N PHE A 475 -29.88 -36.53 16.46
CA PHE A 475 -29.66 -37.95 16.76
C PHE A 475 -30.29 -38.81 15.67
N VAL A 476 -29.47 -39.56 14.93
CA VAL A 476 -29.89 -40.44 13.85
C VAL A 476 -29.31 -41.83 14.11
N ASN A 477 -30.14 -42.88 13.97
CA ASN A 477 -29.72 -44.29 14.14
C ASN A 477 -28.96 -44.62 15.46
N CYS A 478 -29.13 -43.82 16.52
CA CYS A 478 -28.42 -43.97 17.78
C CYS A 478 -29.37 -44.15 18.97
N LYS A 479 -28.81 -44.44 20.14
CA LYS A 479 -29.48 -44.72 21.41
C LYS A 479 -28.89 -43.89 22.55
N ARG A 480 -29.54 -43.94 23.71
CA ARG A 480 -29.12 -43.27 24.95
C ARG A 480 -28.77 -41.80 24.71
N THR A 481 -29.74 -41.09 24.14
CA THR A 481 -29.66 -39.65 23.84
C THR A 481 -30.09 -38.80 25.03
N THR A 482 -30.54 -39.44 26.11
CA THR A 482 -30.83 -38.85 27.41
C THR A 482 -30.07 -39.61 28.51
N ILE A 483 -29.87 -38.96 29.66
CA ILE A 483 -29.29 -39.61 30.84
C ILE A 483 -30.20 -40.76 31.28
N GLU A 484 -29.61 -41.94 31.42
CA GLU A 484 -30.31 -43.20 31.75
C GLU A 484 -29.57 -44.00 32.83
N GLY A 485 -28.41 -43.53 33.30
CA GLY A 485 -27.53 -44.20 34.26
C GLY A 485 -27.16 -43.28 35.43
N GLN A 486 -25.86 -43.24 35.77
CA GLN A 486 -25.33 -42.59 36.96
C GLN A 486 -25.04 -41.09 36.77
N ALA A 487 -25.10 -40.56 35.55
CA ALA A 487 -24.76 -39.16 35.31
C ALA A 487 -25.78 -38.19 35.94
N GLN A 488 -25.29 -37.02 36.31
CA GLN A 488 -26.09 -35.90 36.83
C GLN A 488 -26.38 -34.87 35.73
N ASN A 489 -27.33 -33.97 35.98
CA ASN A 489 -27.61 -32.85 35.08
C ASN A 489 -26.50 -31.79 35.15
N CYS A 490 -25.86 -31.48 34.03
CA CYS A 490 -24.86 -30.42 33.94
C CYS A 490 -25.49 -29.03 33.78
N THR A 491 -25.24 -28.14 34.75
CA THR A 491 -25.75 -26.75 34.75
C THR A 491 -24.73 -25.74 34.20
N TRP A 492 -23.47 -26.14 34.05
CA TRP A 492 -22.43 -25.29 33.49
C TRP A 492 -22.64 -25.04 31.99
N ARG A 493 -22.28 -23.84 31.52
CA ARG A 493 -22.36 -23.44 30.10
C ARG A 493 -21.10 -22.66 29.71
N PRO A 494 -20.51 -22.93 28.53
CA PRO A 494 -19.25 -22.35 28.09
C PRO A 494 -19.36 -20.86 27.71
N ASN A 495 -20.55 -20.36 27.39
CA ASN A 495 -20.76 -18.94 27.05
C ASN A 495 -20.50 -17.98 28.22
N LYS A 496 -20.40 -18.50 29.45
CA LYS A 496 -19.92 -17.76 30.62
C LYS A 496 -18.40 -17.59 30.60
N ASN A 497 -17.71 -18.45 29.87
CA ASN A 497 -16.25 -18.51 29.82
C ASN A 497 -15.68 -17.88 28.55
N TYR A 498 -16.27 -18.10 27.38
CA TYR A 498 -15.79 -17.50 26.13
C TYR A 498 -16.92 -17.32 25.13
N SER A 499 -16.72 -16.41 24.18
CA SER A 499 -17.62 -16.23 23.03
C SER A 499 -17.24 -17.20 21.91
N TYR A 500 -18.24 -17.65 21.16
CA TYR A 500 -18.06 -18.60 20.06
C TYR A 500 -19.18 -18.46 19.03
N VAL A 501 -18.90 -18.94 17.81
CA VAL A 501 -19.85 -19.03 16.70
C VAL A 501 -20.29 -20.49 16.54
N THR A 502 -21.60 -20.71 16.49
CA THR A 502 -22.21 -22.03 16.32
C THR A 502 -22.92 -22.18 14.98
N LEU A 503 -22.96 -23.40 14.46
CA LEU A 503 -23.85 -23.83 13.39
C LEU A 503 -25.04 -24.62 13.95
N SER A 504 -26.10 -24.83 13.16
CA SER A 504 -27.07 -25.88 13.46
C SER A 504 -26.44 -27.27 13.31
N ALA A 505 -27.02 -28.32 13.91
CA ALA A 505 -26.48 -29.68 13.78
C ALA A 505 -26.38 -30.17 12.32
N ASP A 506 -27.37 -29.86 11.46
CA ASP A 506 -27.33 -30.22 10.04
C ASP A 506 -26.20 -29.49 9.29
N GLN A 507 -26.01 -28.20 9.58
CA GLN A 507 -24.89 -27.43 9.02
C GLN A 507 -23.53 -27.91 9.54
N ALA A 508 -23.47 -28.33 10.81
CA ALA A 508 -22.28 -28.89 11.43
C ALA A 508 -21.84 -30.18 10.74
N LYS A 509 -22.78 -31.08 10.38
CA LYS A 509 -22.48 -32.26 9.57
C LYS A 509 -21.82 -31.88 8.24
N THR A 510 -22.49 -31.02 7.45
CA THR A 510 -21.98 -30.58 6.14
C THR A 510 -20.60 -29.92 6.24
N TYR A 511 -20.41 -29.09 7.28
CA TYR A 511 -19.13 -28.46 7.56
C TYR A 511 -18.04 -29.51 7.87
N CYS A 512 -18.33 -30.43 8.79
CA CYS A 512 -17.38 -31.46 9.20
C CYS A 512 -16.98 -32.37 8.03
N GLU A 513 -17.93 -32.71 7.15
CA GLU A 513 -17.65 -33.52 5.96
C GLU A 513 -16.72 -32.85 4.95
N SER A 514 -16.72 -31.51 4.91
CA SER A 514 -16.04 -30.73 3.87
C SER A 514 -14.71 -30.13 4.30
N TYR A 515 -14.56 -29.78 5.58
CA TYR A 515 -13.50 -28.87 6.03
C TYR A 515 -12.67 -29.39 7.21
N THR A 516 -12.99 -30.54 7.78
CA THR A 516 -12.20 -31.08 8.91
C THR A 516 -11.01 -31.89 8.45
N GLY A 517 -9.99 -31.95 9.30
CA GLY A 517 -8.73 -32.61 9.02
C GLY A 517 -7.73 -31.72 8.28
N CYS A 518 -6.57 -32.28 8.00
CA CYS A 518 -5.52 -31.59 7.26
C CYS A 518 -5.96 -31.24 5.84
N GLN A 519 -5.46 -30.12 5.36
CA GLN A 519 -5.77 -29.53 4.06
C GLN A 519 -4.52 -29.53 3.17
N THR A 520 -4.75 -29.79 1.89
CA THR A 520 -3.72 -29.77 0.83
C THR A 520 -3.71 -28.47 0.04
N SER A 521 -4.58 -27.50 0.39
CA SER A 521 -4.69 -26.23 -0.32
C SER A 521 -5.24 -25.14 0.57
N LYS A 522 -4.65 -23.95 0.44
CA LYS A 522 -5.14 -22.71 1.06
C LYS A 522 -6.59 -22.38 0.72
N ASN A 523 -7.07 -22.82 -0.47
CA ASN A 523 -8.42 -22.57 -0.94
C ASN A 523 -9.48 -23.42 -0.22
N ASN A 524 -9.05 -24.46 0.50
CA ASN A 524 -9.93 -25.37 1.25
C ASN A 524 -9.94 -25.08 2.74
N MET A 525 -8.90 -24.43 3.28
CA MET A 525 -8.86 -24.00 4.68
C MET A 525 -10.08 -23.16 5.02
N MET A 526 -10.70 -23.46 6.14
CA MET A 526 -11.97 -22.90 6.53
C MET A 526 -12.06 -22.88 8.06
N TYR A 527 -12.65 -21.85 8.63
CA TYR A 527 -12.97 -21.82 10.05
C TYR A 527 -14.43 -21.46 10.23
N LEU A 528 -15.09 -22.08 11.22
CA LEU A 528 -16.49 -21.81 11.57
C LEU A 528 -16.82 -20.31 11.66
N ARG A 529 -15.88 -19.53 12.20
CA ARG A 529 -16.01 -18.08 12.35
C ARG A 529 -16.07 -17.30 11.03
N TYR A 530 -15.44 -17.75 9.94
CA TYR A 530 -15.41 -17.04 8.66
C TYR A 530 -16.67 -17.26 7.81
N GLY A 531 -17.33 -18.40 7.98
CA GLY A 531 -18.38 -18.86 7.08
C GLY A 531 -17.97 -19.04 5.59
N THR A 532 -16.71 -18.78 5.22
CA THR A 532 -16.18 -18.83 3.84
C THR A 532 -14.80 -19.47 3.80
N LYS A 533 -14.58 -20.39 2.85
CA LYS A 533 -13.31 -21.08 2.65
C LYS A 533 -12.28 -20.19 1.95
N GLY A 534 -11.00 -20.46 2.19
CA GLY A 534 -9.88 -19.78 1.57
C GLY A 534 -9.14 -18.89 2.57
N ILE A 535 -7.84 -19.12 2.71
CA ILE A 535 -6.93 -18.21 3.41
C ILE A 535 -5.78 -17.80 2.48
N PRO A 536 -5.18 -16.61 2.65
CA PRO A 536 -4.03 -16.20 1.84
C PRO A 536 -2.80 -17.07 2.09
N SER A 537 -1.88 -17.08 1.13
CA SER A 537 -0.58 -17.77 1.26
C SER A 537 0.32 -17.13 2.32
N ALA A 538 1.24 -17.92 2.87
CA ALA A 538 2.14 -17.54 3.96
C ALA A 538 3.10 -16.36 3.66
N GLY A 539 3.25 -15.96 2.40
CA GLY A 539 4.03 -14.79 1.98
C GLY A 539 3.27 -13.80 1.10
N TYR A 540 1.93 -13.91 1.04
CA TYR A 540 1.13 -13.01 0.21
C TYR A 540 1.23 -11.57 0.71
N THR A 541 1.82 -10.70 -0.09
CA THR A 541 1.82 -9.24 0.08
C THR A 541 1.50 -8.62 -1.26
N GLU A 542 0.72 -7.54 -1.25
CA GLU A 542 0.48 -6.77 -2.47
C GLU A 542 1.48 -5.63 -2.59
N SER A 543 2.01 -5.46 -3.80
CA SER A 543 2.76 -4.26 -4.17
C SER A 543 1.88 -3.02 -4.03
N PRO A 544 2.47 -1.83 -3.82
CA PRO A 544 1.74 -0.57 -3.90
C PRO A 544 0.93 -0.50 -5.19
N SER A 545 -0.27 0.05 -5.09
CA SER A 545 -1.11 0.35 -6.24
C SER A 545 -0.34 1.26 -7.20
N ALA A 546 -0.58 1.09 -8.51
CA ALA A 546 -0.01 1.99 -9.49
C ALA A 546 -0.36 3.45 -9.14
N PRO A 547 0.57 4.39 -9.32
CA PRO A 547 0.30 5.80 -9.06
C PRO A 547 -0.88 6.31 -9.89
N THR A 548 -1.81 7.03 -9.25
CA THR A 548 -2.88 7.73 -9.96
C THR A 548 -2.36 9.11 -10.38
N ALA A 549 -2.24 9.33 -11.70
CA ALA A 549 -1.85 10.62 -12.25
C ALA A 549 -2.91 11.69 -11.97
N ALA A 550 -2.46 12.87 -11.54
CA ALA A 550 -3.28 14.08 -11.48
C ALA A 550 -3.34 14.76 -12.86
N SER A 551 -4.42 15.49 -13.12
CA SER A 551 -4.61 16.27 -14.34
C SER A 551 -4.64 17.76 -14.04
N PHE A 552 -3.90 18.54 -14.83
CA PHE A 552 -3.85 20.00 -14.79
C PHE A 552 -4.26 20.59 -16.14
N PRO A 553 -4.83 21.82 -16.16
CA PRO A 553 -5.12 22.53 -17.41
C PRO A 553 -3.85 22.77 -18.22
N GLU A 554 -3.95 22.65 -19.54
CA GLU A 554 -2.81 22.82 -20.45
C GLU A 554 -2.26 24.26 -20.38
N GLY A 555 -0.97 24.41 -20.12
CA GLY A 555 -0.29 25.69 -20.02
C GLY A 555 -0.48 26.42 -18.67
N ALA A 556 -1.19 25.83 -17.70
CA ALA A 556 -1.36 26.43 -16.38
C ALA A 556 0.00 26.67 -15.69
N ALA A 557 0.13 27.84 -15.05
CA ALA A 557 1.35 28.30 -14.42
C ALA A 557 1.26 28.19 -12.89
N TYR A 558 2.33 27.68 -12.27
CA TYR A 558 2.41 27.45 -10.84
C TYR A 558 3.76 27.86 -10.27
N ARG A 559 3.76 28.22 -8.99
CA ARG A 559 4.93 28.15 -8.12
C ARG A 559 4.88 26.81 -7.40
N ILE A 560 6.00 26.07 -7.40
CA ILE A 560 6.05 24.71 -6.87
C ILE A 560 6.81 24.73 -5.54
N LYS A 561 6.09 24.67 -4.42
CA LYS A 561 6.60 24.82 -3.05
C LYS A 561 6.90 23.46 -2.41
N ASN A 562 8.10 23.27 -1.86
CA ASN A 562 8.45 22.04 -1.14
C ASN A 562 7.72 21.96 0.21
N VAL A 563 7.14 20.80 0.53
CA VAL A 563 6.40 20.60 1.79
C VAL A 563 7.31 20.64 3.01
N ASN A 564 8.53 20.12 2.91
CA ASN A 564 9.46 20.04 4.04
C ASN A 564 10.04 21.41 4.44
N SER A 565 10.41 22.25 3.46
CA SER A 565 11.06 23.55 3.72
C SER A 565 10.13 24.75 3.64
N GLY A 566 9.02 24.66 2.91
CA GLY A 566 8.18 25.80 2.55
C GLY A 566 8.79 26.74 1.50
N LEU A 567 9.91 26.36 0.87
CA LEU A 567 10.60 27.13 -0.18
C LEU A 567 10.19 26.67 -1.58
N TYR A 568 10.51 27.46 -2.62
CA TYR A 568 10.04 27.22 -3.99
C TYR A 568 11.13 26.64 -4.88
N MET A 569 10.75 25.70 -5.76
CA MET A 569 11.59 25.20 -6.84
C MET A 569 11.87 26.32 -7.83
N GLN A 570 13.15 26.63 -8.04
CA GLN A 570 13.61 27.82 -8.74
C GLN A 570 14.83 27.50 -9.59
N VAL A 571 14.95 28.13 -10.75
CA VAL A 571 16.18 28.12 -11.55
C VAL A 571 17.22 29.07 -10.96
N ALA A 572 18.40 28.54 -10.61
CA ALA A 572 19.45 29.28 -9.94
C ALA A 572 19.91 30.49 -10.76
N GLY A 573 19.84 31.68 -10.15
CA GLY A 573 20.23 32.95 -10.78
C GLY A 573 19.34 33.40 -11.95
N GLY A 574 18.20 32.74 -12.20
CA GLY A 574 17.27 33.11 -13.27
C GLY A 574 17.86 32.99 -14.69
N LYS A 575 18.77 32.03 -14.89
CA LYS A 575 19.47 31.86 -16.18
C LYS A 575 18.65 31.00 -17.14
N ALA A 576 18.36 31.52 -18.33
CA ALA A 576 17.67 30.80 -19.40
C ALA A 576 18.69 30.12 -20.36
N GLU A 577 19.40 29.10 -19.87
CA GLU A 577 20.41 28.37 -20.63
C GLU A 577 20.43 26.88 -20.28
N ASN A 578 20.92 26.04 -21.20
CA ASN A 578 21.04 24.60 -21.00
C ASN A 578 21.92 24.27 -19.78
N GLY A 579 21.42 23.42 -18.88
CA GLY A 579 22.13 22.98 -17.69
C GLY A 579 22.10 23.98 -16.53
N ALA A 580 21.29 25.04 -16.61
CA ALA A 580 21.09 25.92 -15.47
C ALA A 580 20.43 25.15 -14.30
N ASN A 581 21.09 25.17 -13.15
CA ASN A 581 20.71 24.34 -12.00
C ASN A 581 19.33 24.70 -11.44
N VAL A 582 18.59 23.68 -10.99
CA VAL A 582 17.35 23.87 -10.21
C VAL A 582 17.67 23.66 -8.73
N GLN A 583 17.19 24.59 -7.91
CA GLN A 583 17.39 24.63 -6.47
C GLN A 583 16.06 24.98 -5.78
N GLN A 584 16.01 24.91 -4.45
CA GLN A 584 14.96 25.59 -3.69
C GLN A 584 15.44 26.96 -3.20
N TRP A 585 14.54 27.94 -3.14
CA TRP A 585 14.86 29.26 -2.63
C TRP A 585 13.62 29.97 -2.08
N GLY A 586 13.79 30.84 -1.09
CA GLY A 586 12.72 31.71 -0.57
C GLY A 586 12.67 33.05 -1.33
N THR A 587 11.49 33.59 -1.60
CA THR A 587 11.35 34.83 -2.38
C THR A 587 10.43 35.85 -1.69
N ASP A 588 10.71 37.14 -1.91
CA ASP A 588 9.83 38.25 -1.56
C ASP A 588 8.79 38.46 -2.68
N GLY A 589 7.89 37.49 -2.86
CA GLY A 589 6.86 37.50 -3.91
C GLY A 589 7.18 36.68 -5.16
N THR A 590 6.32 36.73 -6.17
CA THR A 590 6.45 35.93 -7.41
C THR A 590 7.53 36.48 -8.33
N SER A 591 8.37 35.60 -8.88
CA SER A 591 9.44 35.96 -9.81
C SER A 591 9.53 34.94 -10.95
N VAL A 592 9.82 35.38 -12.18
CA VAL A 592 9.82 34.51 -13.36
C VAL A 592 10.67 33.24 -13.23
N HIS A 593 11.72 33.25 -12.40
CA HIS A 593 12.59 32.09 -12.19
C HIS A 593 12.01 30.98 -11.29
N ASP A 594 10.85 31.20 -10.65
CA ASP A 594 10.13 30.22 -9.83
C ASP A 594 8.72 29.90 -10.37
N VAL A 595 8.42 30.38 -11.57
CA VAL A 595 7.17 30.10 -12.29
C VAL A 595 7.40 28.99 -13.32
N TRP A 596 6.56 27.96 -13.22
CA TRP A 596 6.61 26.76 -14.05
C TRP A 596 5.26 26.51 -14.70
N LYS A 597 5.25 26.19 -15.98
CA LYS A 597 4.04 25.89 -16.76
C LYS A 597 3.93 24.40 -17.05
N LEU A 598 2.73 23.85 -16.99
CA LEU A 598 2.49 22.42 -17.21
C LEU A 598 1.88 22.18 -18.59
N TYR A 599 2.57 21.42 -19.43
CA TYR A 599 2.06 20.98 -20.73
C TYR A 599 2.01 19.46 -20.79
N SER A 600 0.91 18.88 -21.26
CA SER A 600 0.71 17.44 -21.27
C SER A 600 1.70 16.74 -22.20
N ALA A 601 2.31 15.66 -21.70
CA ALA A 601 3.14 14.74 -22.47
C ALA A 601 2.40 13.43 -22.83
N GLY A 602 1.10 13.31 -22.49
CA GLY A 602 0.33 12.07 -22.60
C GLY A 602 0.53 11.11 -21.42
N ASP A 603 -0.33 10.10 -21.32
CA ASP A 603 -0.28 9.05 -20.28
C ASP A 603 -0.21 9.56 -18.82
N GLY A 604 -0.72 10.76 -18.54
CA GLY A 604 -0.65 11.39 -17.22
C GLY A 604 0.68 12.08 -16.88
N TYR A 605 1.61 12.17 -17.84
CA TYR A 605 2.86 12.92 -17.69
C TYR A 605 2.75 14.34 -18.22
N TYR A 606 3.62 15.21 -17.70
CA TYR A 606 3.74 16.61 -18.07
C TYR A 606 5.19 16.99 -18.33
N TYR A 607 5.38 17.94 -19.25
CA TYR A 607 6.56 18.78 -19.31
C TYR A 607 6.39 19.95 -18.32
N ILE A 608 7.38 20.17 -17.47
CA ILE A 608 7.41 21.28 -16.51
C ILE A 608 8.27 22.38 -17.13
N VAL A 609 7.64 23.34 -17.79
CA VAL A 609 8.29 24.36 -18.61
C VAL A 609 8.66 25.57 -17.77
N SER A 610 9.91 26.03 -17.84
CA SER A 610 10.33 27.25 -17.16
C SER A 610 9.73 28.48 -17.84
N ALA A 611 9.22 29.44 -17.07
CA ALA A 611 8.76 30.73 -17.60
C ALA A 611 9.92 31.66 -18.04
N LEU A 612 11.18 31.27 -17.81
CA LEU A 612 12.36 32.01 -18.23
C LEU A 612 12.51 32.05 -19.76
N GLY A 613 13.23 33.06 -20.26
CA GLY A 613 13.48 33.24 -21.69
C GLY A 613 12.20 33.59 -22.43
N ASP A 614 11.79 32.75 -23.38
CA ASP A 614 10.53 32.89 -24.11
C ASP A 614 9.37 32.09 -23.47
N GLY A 615 9.60 31.47 -22.31
CA GLY A 615 8.62 30.68 -21.60
C GLY A 615 8.24 29.36 -22.29
N ALA A 616 9.00 28.89 -23.26
CA ALA A 616 8.71 27.63 -23.98
C ALA A 616 9.97 26.82 -24.32
N SER A 617 11.14 27.46 -24.40
CA SER A 617 12.36 26.80 -24.87
C SER A 617 12.95 25.82 -23.87
N PHE A 618 12.83 26.09 -22.56
CA PHE A 618 13.50 25.32 -21.51
C PHE A 618 12.49 24.62 -20.59
N VAL A 619 12.76 23.35 -20.31
CA VAL A 619 11.95 22.50 -19.43
C VAL A 619 12.81 21.88 -18.34
N LEU A 620 12.19 21.49 -17.22
CA LEU A 620 12.83 20.70 -16.18
C LEU A 620 13.37 19.40 -16.78
N ASP A 621 14.60 19.05 -16.46
CA ASP A 621 15.32 17.94 -17.06
C ASP A 621 16.12 17.18 -15.99
N VAL A 622 16.04 15.85 -16.02
CA VAL A 622 16.95 14.98 -15.28
C VAL A 622 18.26 14.88 -16.04
N ALA A 623 19.27 15.59 -15.51
CA ALA A 623 20.53 15.87 -16.17
C ALA A 623 21.21 14.61 -16.72
N GLY A 624 21.50 14.63 -18.02
CA GLY A 624 22.21 13.54 -18.70
C GLY A 624 21.41 12.24 -18.86
N LYS A 625 20.08 12.27 -18.70
CA LYS A 625 19.19 11.10 -18.84
C LYS A 625 19.51 9.95 -17.88
N LYS A 626 20.03 10.26 -16.70
CA LYS A 626 20.40 9.26 -15.69
C LYS A 626 19.18 8.89 -14.85
N ALA A 627 18.92 7.59 -14.65
CA ALA A 627 17.83 7.10 -13.79
C ALA A 627 18.26 6.88 -12.33
N ASP A 628 19.57 6.98 -12.05
CA ASP A 628 20.13 6.72 -10.73
C ASP A 628 19.77 7.80 -9.71
N ASN A 629 19.74 7.41 -8.44
CA ASN A 629 19.58 8.31 -7.30
C ASN A 629 20.65 9.41 -7.30
N GLY A 630 20.23 10.64 -7.00
CA GLY A 630 21.12 11.80 -6.94
C GLY A 630 21.41 12.42 -8.30
N ALA A 631 20.78 11.98 -9.39
CA ALA A 631 20.85 12.71 -10.66
C ALA A 631 20.23 14.11 -10.48
N ASN A 632 20.95 15.12 -10.96
CA ASN A 632 20.59 16.52 -10.78
C ASN A 632 19.35 16.90 -11.60
N LEU A 633 18.53 17.84 -11.09
CA LEU A 633 17.56 18.54 -11.92
C LEU A 633 18.16 19.86 -12.41
N ASP A 634 18.14 20.05 -13.72
CA ASP A 634 18.46 21.32 -14.37
C ASP A 634 17.30 21.75 -15.29
N ILE A 635 17.44 22.90 -15.95
CA ILE A 635 16.63 23.19 -17.12
C ILE A 635 17.44 22.93 -18.39
N TYR A 636 16.79 22.35 -19.38
CA TYR A 636 17.39 22.07 -20.68
C TYR A 636 16.40 22.35 -21.80
N GLN A 637 16.92 22.60 -23.00
CA GLN A 637 16.09 22.82 -24.17
C GLN A 637 15.13 21.66 -24.38
N TYR A 638 13.87 21.98 -24.66
CA TYR A 638 12.82 21.01 -24.92
C TYR A 638 13.21 20.06 -26.05
N ASN A 639 13.20 18.74 -25.78
CA ASN A 639 13.50 17.70 -26.75
C ASN A 639 12.56 16.49 -26.65
N GLY A 640 11.58 16.51 -25.74
CA GLY A 640 10.56 15.46 -25.61
C GLY A 640 11.06 14.14 -25.01
N GLY A 641 12.31 14.08 -24.51
CA GLY A 641 12.86 12.90 -23.87
C GLY A 641 12.13 12.52 -22.57
N THR A 642 12.18 11.23 -22.20
CA THR A 642 11.55 10.74 -20.95
C THR A 642 12.17 11.33 -19.68
N ASN A 643 13.39 11.87 -19.76
CA ASN A 643 14.04 12.63 -18.69
C ASN A 643 13.45 14.03 -18.48
N GLN A 644 12.57 14.50 -19.38
CA GLN A 644 11.85 15.77 -19.29
C GLN A 644 10.36 15.57 -18.96
N GLN A 645 9.94 14.34 -18.63
CA GLN A 645 8.54 13.98 -18.41
C GLN A 645 8.30 13.55 -16.96
N PHE A 646 7.33 14.20 -16.33
CA PHE A 646 7.04 14.03 -14.90
C PHE A 646 5.58 13.74 -14.67
N MET A 647 5.27 12.76 -13.82
CA MET A 647 3.90 12.45 -13.41
C MET A 647 3.65 13.04 -12.03
N PHE A 648 2.62 13.87 -11.92
CA PHE A 648 2.16 14.37 -10.64
C PHE A 648 1.19 13.35 -10.03
N THR A 649 1.49 12.88 -8.84
CA THR A 649 0.59 11.97 -8.11
C THR A 649 0.15 12.61 -6.82
N ALA A 650 -1.17 12.77 -6.65
CA ALA A 650 -1.74 13.45 -5.49
C ALA A 650 -1.48 12.65 -4.20
N ASN A 651 -1.03 13.35 -3.18
CA ASN A 651 -0.98 12.87 -1.80
C ASN A 651 -2.30 13.21 -1.10
N GLY A 652 -2.69 12.42 -0.09
CA GLY A 652 -3.93 12.68 0.68
C GLY A 652 -3.97 14.02 1.43
N SER A 653 -2.85 14.73 1.53
CA SER A 653 -2.69 16.03 2.17
C SER A 653 -2.93 17.24 1.24
N GLY A 654 -3.22 17.01 -0.05
CA GLY A 654 -3.33 18.08 -1.06
C GLY A 654 -1.98 18.51 -1.67
N SER A 655 -0.89 17.84 -1.31
CA SER A 655 0.41 17.96 -1.99
C SER A 655 0.54 16.92 -3.12
N TYR A 656 1.62 17.00 -3.89
CA TYR A 656 1.92 16.11 -5.01
C TYR A 656 3.33 15.58 -4.91
N LYS A 657 3.51 14.35 -5.38
CA LYS A 657 4.82 13.79 -5.71
C LYS A 657 5.05 13.90 -7.22
N LEU A 658 6.22 14.39 -7.61
CA LEU A 658 6.61 14.59 -9.01
C LEU A 658 7.50 13.43 -9.44
N ARG A 659 6.91 12.38 -10.00
CA ARG A 659 7.61 11.13 -10.37
C ARG A 659 8.33 11.30 -11.71
N THR A 660 9.53 10.77 -11.81
CA THR A 660 10.36 10.88 -13.02
C THR A 660 10.10 9.71 -13.98
N ARG A 661 9.69 9.98 -15.23
CA ARG A 661 9.42 8.90 -16.21
C ARG A 661 10.68 8.09 -16.54
N ILE A 662 11.84 8.73 -16.56
CA ILE A 662 13.13 8.06 -16.86
C ILE A 662 13.49 6.96 -15.85
N SER A 663 12.99 7.04 -14.61
CA SER A 663 13.19 5.99 -13.60
C SER A 663 12.09 4.92 -13.61
N GLY A 664 11.15 4.97 -14.56
CA GLY A 664 9.93 4.13 -14.52
C GLY A 664 9.09 4.39 -13.27
N ASP A 665 8.95 5.67 -12.87
CA ASP A 665 8.15 6.13 -11.72
C ASP A 665 8.64 5.70 -10.32
N ALA A 666 9.81 5.07 -10.25
CA ALA A 666 10.45 4.63 -9.00
C ALA A 666 11.09 5.78 -8.19
N SER A 667 11.45 6.88 -8.86
CA SER A 667 12.05 8.07 -8.26
C SER A 667 11.14 9.29 -8.40
N ALA A 668 11.35 10.29 -7.54
CA ALA A 668 10.66 11.57 -7.57
C ALA A 668 11.64 12.74 -7.44
N VAL A 669 11.20 13.92 -7.88
CA VAL A 669 11.89 15.20 -7.68
C VAL A 669 11.89 15.53 -6.18
N GLU A 670 13.06 15.76 -5.63
CA GLU A 670 13.28 16.03 -4.20
C GLU A 670 14.32 17.11 -3.95
N VAL A 671 14.32 17.64 -2.73
CA VAL A 671 15.43 18.46 -2.22
C VAL A 671 16.48 17.56 -1.58
N ALA A 672 17.71 17.66 -2.05
CA ALA A 672 18.81 16.78 -1.65
C ALA A 672 19.02 16.77 -0.14
N ASN A 673 19.12 15.56 0.44
CA ASN A 673 19.29 15.31 1.88
C ASN A 673 18.18 15.89 2.78
N GLY A 674 17.04 16.31 2.21
CA GLY A 674 15.99 16.98 2.97
C GLY A 674 16.40 18.33 3.55
N ASP A 675 17.41 18.99 2.97
CA ASP A 675 17.88 20.31 3.41
C ASP A 675 16.76 21.35 3.27
N THR A 676 16.63 22.24 4.25
CA THR A 676 15.60 23.29 4.30
C THR A 676 16.16 24.69 4.00
N GLY A 677 17.47 24.80 3.73
CA GLY A 677 18.12 26.05 3.40
C GLY A 677 17.83 26.54 1.97
N SER A 678 17.86 27.86 1.78
CA SER A 678 17.88 28.45 0.44
C SER A 678 19.18 28.10 -0.28
N GLY A 679 19.06 27.64 -1.53
CA GLY A 679 20.17 27.17 -2.35
C GLY A 679 20.40 25.66 -2.28
N ALA A 680 19.62 24.95 -1.46
CA ALA A 680 19.67 23.50 -1.46
C ALA A 680 19.26 22.94 -2.83
N ASN A 681 19.98 21.91 -3.25
CA ASN A 681 19.88 21.36 -4.60
C ASN A 681 18.60 20.55 -4.79
N VAL A 682 18.04 20.59 -6.00
CA VAL A 682 16.93 19.71 -6.41
C VAL A 682 17.51 18.56 -7.25
N GLN A 683 17.15 17.33 -6.89
CA GLN A 683 17.63 16.10 -7.53
C GLN A 683 16.48 15.08 -7.64
N GLN A 684 16.69 13.99 -8.37
CA GLN A 684 15.80 12.85 -8.28
C GLN A 684 16.32 11.83 -7.26
N TRP A 685 15.40 11.16 -6.58
CA TRP A 685 15.74 10.05 -5.70
C TRP A 685 14.57 9.06 -5.60
N GLN A 686 14.90 7.81 -5.30
CA GLN A 686 13.92 6.75 -5.08
C GLN A 686 12.88 7.20 -4.05
N ILE A 687 11.62 6.91 -4.34
CA ILE A 687 10.51 7.29 -3.48
C ILE A 687 10.63 6.55 -2.14
N ASN A 688 10.63 7.32 -1.06
CA ASN A 688 10.88 6.80 0.31
C ASN A 688 9.95 7.41 1.37
N GLY A 689 8.98 8.22 0.95
CA GLY A 689 8.02 8.86 1.84
C GLY A 689 8.50 10.14 2.53
N ALA A 690 9.73 10.60 2.27
CA ALA A 690 10.23 11.82 2.89
C ALA A 690 9.47 13.05 2.37
N ALA A 691 9.15 13.98 3.27
CA ALA A 691 8.42 15.22 2.94
C ALA A 691 9.19 16.13 1.96
N CYS A 692 10.51 15.95 1.83
CA CYS A 692 11.32 16.67 0.85
C CYS A 692 11.05 16.25 -0.60
N GLN A 693 10.29 15.15 -0.80
CA GLN A 693 9.83 14.66 -2.10
C GLN A 693 8.39 15.07 -2.43
N ASP A 694 7.76 15.89 -1.58
CA ASP A 694 6.38 16.34 -1.73
C ASP A 694 6.32 17.85 -1.98
N TRP A 695 5.44 18.25 -2.89
CA TRP A 695 5.36 19.62 -3.41
C TRP A 695 3.91 20.12 -3.45
N ILE A 696 3.69 21.39 -3.13
CA ILE A 696 2.41 22.10 -3.26
C ILE A 696 2.49 22.96 -4.52
N LEU A 697 1.45 22.88 -5.37
CA LEU A 697 1.32 23.73 -6.54
C LEU A 697 0.45 24.93 -6.16
N GLU A 698 1.05 26.12 -6.14
CA GLU A 698 0.35 27.39 -5.93
C GLU A 698 0.16 28.08 -7.29
N GLU A 699 -1.07 28.41 -7.67
CA GLU A 699 -1.35 29.08 -8.95
C GLU A 699 -0.57 30.40 -9.07
N ALA A 700 -0.05 30.65 -10.27
CA ALA A 700 0.71 31.84 -10.60
C ALA A 700 0.23 32.44 -11.93
N ALA A 701 0.41 33.75 -12.10
CA ALA A 701 0.19 34.39 -13.39
C ALA A 701 1.30 34.00 -14.39
N ASP A 702 0.94 33.67 -15.62
CA ASP A 702 1.91 33.48 -16.70
C ASP A 702 2.48 34.85 -17.12
N PRO A 703 3.80 35.10 -16.98
CA PRO A 703 4.40 36.37 -17.40
C PRO A 703 4.38 36.57 -18.93
N GLY A 704 4.00 35.57 -19.71
CA GLY A 704 4.00 35.61 -21.17
C GLY A 704 5.40 35.69 -21.75
N CYS A 705 5.48 35.89 -23.05
CA CYS A 705 6.72 36.01 -23.80
C CYS A 705 6.90 37.42 -24.36
N LYS A 706 8.16 37.81 -24.50
CA LYS A 706 8.53 39.09 -25.13
C LYS A 706 8.41 38.96 -26.65
N MET A 707 7.61 39.81 -27.25
CA MET A 707 7.45 39.96 -28.70
C MET A 707 8.39 41.02 -29.27
N ASP A 708 8.83 40.83 -30.51
CA ASP A 708 9.64 41.80 -31.24
C ASP A 708 8.74 42.87 -31.89
N VAL A 709 8.81 44.09 -31.37
CA VAL A 709 8.00 45.22 -31.86
C VAL A 709 8.53 45.84 -33.15
N SER A 710 9.64 45.34 -33.72
CA SER A 710 10.18 45.79 -35.02
C SER A 710 9.55 45.05 -36.21
N LEU A 711 8.71 44.05 -35.97
CA LEU A 711 8.12 43.19 -36.99
C LEU A 711 6.63 43.51 -37.24
N ILE A 712 6.18 43.23 -38.46
CA ILE A 712 4.78 43.08 -38.85
C ILE A 712 4.41 41.60 -38.68
N TYR A 713 3.26 41.34 -38.07
CA TYR A 713 2.76 40.01 -37.77
C TYR A 713 1.50 39.69 -38.58
N GLY A 714 1.43 38.48 -39.10
CA GLY A 714 0.20 37.81 -39.46
C GLY A 714 -0.07 36.68 -38.46
N PHE A 715 -1.30 36.56 -37.99
CA PHE A 715 -1.72 35.51 -37.07
C PHE A 715 -2.53 34.46 -37.82
N GLU A 716 -1.93 33.31 -38.12
CA GLU A 716 -2.62 32.18 -38.74
C GLU A 716 -3.17 31.25 -37.66
N ASN A 717 -4.47 30.96 -37.68
CA ASN A 717 -5.08 30.04 -36.74
C ASN A 717 -4.61 28.60 -36.98
N GLU A 718 -4.08 27.93 -35.97
CA GLU A 718 -3.49 26.60 -36.11
C GLU A 718 -4.53 25.54 -36.55
N ASN A 719 -5.80 25.69 -36.15
CA ASN A 719 -6.85 24.74 -36.50
C ASN A 719 -7.36 24.89 -37.94
N SER A 720 -7.48 26.11 -38.46
CA SER A 720 -8.06 26.37 -39.79
C SER A 720 -7.04 26.68 -40.88
N GLY A 721 -5.83 27.13 -40.52
CA GLY A 721 -4.83 27.65 -41.47
C GLY A 721 -5.19 29.01 -42.06
N GLN A 722 -6.13 29.75 -41.45
CA GLN A 722 -6.61 31.03 -41.93
C GLN A 722 -6.07 32.20 -41.09
N MET A 723 -5.95 33.38 -41.70
CA MET A 723 -5.39 34.57 -41.09
C MET A 723 -6.44 35.34 -40.28
N MET A 724 -6.03 35.92 -39.15
CA MET A 724 -6.79 36.93 -38.42
C MET A 724 -6.89 38.21 -39.27
N GLU A 725 -8.11 38.55 -39.68
CA GLU A 725 -8.42 39.60 -40.64
C GLU A 725 -9.43 40.62 -40.08
N ILE A 726 -9.22 41.90 -40.40
CA ILE A 726 -10.25 42.95 -40.27
C ILE A 726 -11.27 42.79 -41.40
N ALA A 727 -12.51 42.42 -41.05
CA ALA A 727 -13.54 42.06 -42.02
C ALA A 727 -13.78 43.17 -43.06
N ASN A 728 -13.72 42.79 -44.35
CA ASN A 728 -13.86 43.69 -45.50
C ASN A 728 -12.83 44.84 -45.53
N ALA A 729 -11.70 44.72 -44.83
CA ALA A 729 -10.70 45.78 -44.67
C ALA A 729 -11.27 47.12 -44.14
N SER A 730 -12.36 47.05 -43.37
CA SER A 730 -13.07 48.22 -42.86
C SER A 730 -12.32 48.89 -41.70
N MET A 731 -11.84 50.12 -41.89
CA MET A 731 -11.14 50.91 -40.86
C MET A 731 -12.12 51.86 -40.13
N GLN A 732 -13.06 51.28 -39.39
CA GLN A 732 -14.03 52.01 -38.55
C GLN A 732 -14.08 51.42 -37.14
N ASP A 733 -14.45 52.22 -36.14
CA ASP A 733 -14.62 51.74 -34.77
C ASP A 733 -15.69 50.64 -34.69
N GLY A 734 -15.36 49.51 -34.07
CA GLY A 734 -16.22 48.34 -33.97
C GLY A 734 -16.21 47.45 -35.21
N ALA A 735 -15.34 47.70 -36.21
CA ALA A 735 -15.21 46.78 -37.34
C ALA A 735 -14.74 45.40 -36.85
N ASN A 736 -15.44 44.36 -37.32
CA ASN A 736 -15.28 42.99 -36.82
C ASN A 736 -13.93 42.38 -37.23
N VAL A 737 -13.37 41.54 -36.36
CA VAL A 737 -12.23 40.67 -36.69
C VAL A 737 -12.72 39.24 -36.90
N GLN A 738 -12.30 38.64 -38.01
CA GLN A 738 -12.70 37.30 -38.44
C GLN A 738 -11.47 36.52 -38.89
N GLN A 739 -11.64 35.23 -39.18
CA GLN A 739 -10.63 34.48 -39.94
C GLN A 739 -10.95 34.50 -41.45
N TYR A 740 -9.92 34.51 -42.29
CA TYR A 740 -10.07 34.38 -43.75
C TYR A 740 -8.80 33.78 -44.40
N PRO A 741 -8.90 33.13 -45.57
CA PRO A 741 -7.70 32.67 -46.29
C PRO A 741 -6.72 33.82 -46.57
N SER A 742 -5.41 33.49 -46.53
CA SER A 742 -4.35 34.45 -46.81
C SER A 742 -4.55 35.13 -48.16
N ASN A 743 -4.63 36.46 -48.17
CA ASN A 743 -4.84 37.28 -49.36
C ASN A 743 -3.72 38.31 -49.60
N GLY A 744 -2.74 38.38 -48.70
CA GLY A 744 -1.58 39.26 -48.79
C GLY A 744 -1.87 40.75 -48.56
N LEU A 745 -3.09 41.11 -48.19
CA LEU A 745 -3.52 42.48 -47.94
C LEU A 745 -3.16 42.92 -46.51
N ASP A 746 -3.04 44.23 -46.30
CA ASP A 746 -2.66 44.80 -45.01
C ASP A 746 -3.73 44.61 -43.92
N CYS A 747 -4.98 44.27 -44.28
CA CYS A 747 -6.04 43.93 -43.32
C CYS A 747 -5.80 42.62 -42.55
N GLN A 748 -4.84 41.80 -42.97
CA GLN A 748 -4.39 40.57 -42.30
C GLN A 748 -3.05 40.76 -41.56
N LYS A 749 -2.53 41.99 -41.54
CA LYS A 749 -1.22 42.34 -41.01
C LYS A 749 -1.35 43.26 -39.80
N TRP A 750 -0.53 43.03 -38.79
CA TRP A 750 -0.64 43.65 -37.48
C TRP A 750 0.74 44.12 -37.00
N VAL A 751 0.78 45.26 -36.33
CA VAL A 751 1.99 45.81 -35.71
C VAL A 751 1.83 45.89 -34.20
N LEU A 752 2.85 45.45 -33.46
CA LEU A 752 2.80 45.46 -32.00
C LEU A 752 3.38 46.75 -31.41
N THR A 753 2.74 47.27 -30.37
CA THR A 753 3.26 48.35 -29.51
C THR A 753 3.29 47.85 -28.07
N ALA A 754 4.47 47.81 -27.45
CA ALA A 754 4.62 47.36 -26.06
C ALA A 754 3.96 48.31 -25.06
N TYR A 755 3.40 47.75 -24.00
CA TYR A 755 2.85 48.45 -22.84
C TYR A 755 3.62 48.04 -21.57
N GLY A 756 4.32 49.01 -20.97
CA GLY A 756 5.09 48.79 -19.75
C GLY A 756 6.18 47.72 -19.87
N SER A 757 6.55 47.10 -18.75
CA SER A 757 7.57 46.04 -18.67
C SER A 757 7.00 44.63 -18.54
N GLY A 758 5.67 44.50 -18.58
CA GLY A 758 4.98 43.26 -18.25
C GLY A 758 4.56 42.43 -19.46
N ASN A 759 5.28 42.45 -20.59
CA ASN A 759 4.94 41.70 -21.82
C ASN A 759 3.48 41.88 -22.31
N LEU A 760 2.92 43.07 -22.12
CA LEU A 760 1.61 43.46 -22.66
C LEU A 760 1.80 44.27 -23.94
N TYR A 761 0.88 44.10 -24.89
CA TYR A 761 0.96 44.71 -26.20
C TYR A 761 -0.39 45.21 -26.68
N TYR A 762 -0.38 46.34 -27.36
CA TYR A 762 -1.43 46.73 -28.28
C TYR A 762 -1.15 46.08 -29.64
N ILE A 763 -2.16 45.41 -30.21
CA ILE A 763 -2.11 44.81 -31.55
C ILE A 763 -2.77 45.80 -32.53
N ARG A 764 -1.99 46.57 -33.28
CA ARG A 764 -2.46 47.64 -34.18
C ARG A 764 -2.56 47.15 -35.62
N SER A 765 -3.51 47.67 -36.39
CA SER A 765 -3.64 47.36 -37.81
C SER A 765 -2.41 47.87 -38.59
N ALA A 766 -1.87 47.07 -39.52
CA ALA A 766 -0.83 47.56 -40.42
C ALA A 766 -1.40 48.43 -41.56
N GLN A 767 -2.69 48.28 -41.88
CA GLN A 767 -3.38 49.06 -42.90
C GLN A 767 -3.58 50.52 -42.48
N ASP A 768 -3.97 50.73 -41.21
CA ASP A 768 -4.04 52.05 -40.58
C ASP A 768 -3.77 51.86 -39.08
N ASP A 769 -2.58 52.24 -38.66
CA ASP A 769 -2.12 52.01 -37.30
C ASP A 769 -2.91 52.84 -36.28
N SER A 770 -3.68 53.86 -36.69
CA SER A 770 -4.56 54.60 -35.78
C SER A 770 -5.67 53.74 -35.16
N PHE A 771 -5.83 52.48 -35.57
CA PHE A 771 -6.73 51.49 -34.98
C PHE A 771 -5.96 50.31 -34.33
N ALA A 772 -6.52 49.80 -33.24
CA ALA A 772 -6.01 48.63 -32.51
C ALA A 772 -7.12 47.64 -32.18
N LEU A 773 -6.74 46.36 -32.10
CA LEU A 773 -7.60 45.27 -31.65
C LEU A 773 -8.17 45.56 -30.26
N ARG A 774 -9.43 45.19 -30.04
CA ARG A 774 -10.19 45.39 -28.80
C ARG A 774 -11.03 44.15 -28.52
N ALA A 775 -10.92 43.62 -27.30
CA ALA A 775 -11.87 42.65 -26.76
C ALA A 775 -13.08 43.40 -26.17
N GLU A 776 -14.29 43.15 -26.69
CA GLU A 776 -15.47 43.97 -26.36
C GLU A 776 -16.08 43.66 -24.99
N SER A 777 -15.77 42.49 -24.41
CA SER A 777 -16.11 42.10 -23.04
C SER A 777 -14.95 41.31 -22.41
N GLY A 778 -15.08 40.86 -21.17
CA GLY A 778 -14.13 39.90 -20.55
C GLY A 778 -14.68 38.47 -20.44
N GLU A 779 -15.86 38.24 -20.99
CA GLU A 779 -16.62 36.99 -20.85
C GLU A 779 -16.41 36.08 -22.06
N ASN A 780 -16.65 34.78 -21.87
CA ASN A 780 -16.69 33.80 -22.97
C ASN A 780 -17.63 34.26 -24.10
N GLY A 781 -17.13 34.26 -25.34
CA GLY A 781 -17.85 34.72 -26.53
C GLY A 781 -17.76 36.23 -26.77
N GLY A 782 -17.02 36.97 -25.94
CA GLY A 782 -16.76 38.39 -26.17
C GLY A 782 -16.05 38.62 -27.51
N ASN A 783 -16.62 39.47 -28.35
CA ASN A 783 -16.15 39.71 -29.71
C ASN A 783 -14.77 40.40 -29.75
N LEU A 784 -13.98 40.15 -30.80
CA LEU A 784 -12.80 40.96 -31.14
C LEU A 784 -13.15 41.89 -32.30
N SER A 785 -12.94 43.18 -32.07
CA SER A 785 -13.10 44.23 -33.08
C SER A 785 -11.88 45.14 -33.11
N ILE A 786 -11.83 46.08 -34.04
CA ILE A 786 -10.86 47.18 -34.00
C ILE A 786 -11.50 48.47 -33.48
N ALA A 787 -10.70 49.30 -32.79
CA ALA A 787 -11.13 50.57 -32.23
C ALA A 787 -10.00 51.62 -32.33
N PRO A 788 -10.31 52.94 -32.29
CA PRO A 788 -9.30 53.98 -32.32
C PRO A 788 -8.24 53.77 -31.21
N PHE A 789 -6.96 53.72 -31.61
CA PHE A 789 -5.83 53.54 -30.71
C PHE A 789 -5.65 54.72 -29.74
N ALA A 790 -6.18 55.89 -30.06
CA ALA A 790 -6.20 57.04 -29.15
C ALA A 790 -6.92 56.76 -27.82
N ALA A 791 -7.81 55.75 -27.78
CA ALA A 791 -8.54 55.37 -26.57
C ALA A 791 -7.66 54.67 -25.50
N LYS A 792 -6.66 53.89 -25.93
CA LYS A 792 -5.69 53.16 -25.07
C LYS A 792 -6.32 52.51 -23.83
N SER A 793 -7.36 51.71 -24.00
CA SER A 793 -8.02 51.03 -22.88
C SER A 793 -7.39 49.67 -22.56
N ASP A 794 -7.65 49.17 -21.36
CA ASP A 794 -7.25 47.82 -20.93
C ASP A 794 -7.85 46.72 -21.83
N ALA A 795 -9.01 46.99 -22.44
CA ALA A 795 -9.64 46.11 -23.41
C ALA A 795 -8.86 45.95 -24.73
N GLN A 796 -7.84 46.79 -24.97
CA GLN A 796 -6.95 46.74 -26.14
C GLN A 796 -5.57 46.13 -25.81
N LEU A 797 -5.38 45.63 -24.58
CA LEU A 797 -4.14 45.00 -24.14
C LEU A 797 -4.23 43.48 -24.27
N PHE A 798 -3.15 42.90 -24.79
CA PHE A 798 -3.01 41.47 -25.01
C PHE A 798 -1.64 40.98 -24.56
N ARG A 799 -1.57 39.75 -24.06
CA ARG A 799 -0.32 39.06 -23.70
C ARG A 799 -0.14 37.85 -24.60
N PHE A 800 1.08 37.65 -25.10
CA PHE A 800 1.42 36.49 -25.90
C PHE A 800 2.07 35.42 -25.03
N VAL A 801 1.65 34.17 -25.19
CA VAL A 801 2.24 33.00 -24.56
C VAL A 801 2.73 32.08 -25.66
N LYS A 802 4.02 31.77 -25.67
CA LYS A 802 4.58 30.80 -26.60
C LYS A 802 4.31 29.38 -26.08
N ASN A 803 3.84 28.51 -26.96
CA ASN A 803 3.57 27.11 -26.68
C ASN A 803 4.75 26.22 -27.09
N LEU A 804 4.85 25.02 -26.52
CA LEU A 804 5.94 24.07 -26.81
C LEU A 804 6.05 23.67 -28.30
N ASN A 805 4.92 23.69 -29.02
CA ASN A 805 4.90 23.39 -30.45
C ASN A 805 5.30 24.59 -31.34
N GLY A 806 5.65 25.74 -30.75
CA GLY A 806 6.05 26.96 -31.44
C GLY A 806 4.90 27.90 -31.82
N SER A 807 3.63 27.48 -31.65
CA SER A 807 2.47 28.36 -31.77
C SER A 807 2.39 29.35 -30.60
N TYR A 808 1.51 30.33 -30.72
CA TYR A 808 1.26 31.33 -29.69
C TYR A 808 -0.20 31.34 -29.30
N SER A 809 -0.44 31.45 -28.00
CA SER A 809 -1.73 31.78 -27.43
C SER A 809 -1.74 33.27 -27.09
N ILE A 810 -2.88 33.94 -27.31
CA ILE A 810 -3.03 35.39 -27.10
C ILE A 810 -4.07 35.59 -26.00
N LEU A 811 -3.64 36.02 -24.82
CA LEU A 811 -4.51 36.30 -23.67
C LEU A 811 -5.09 37.70 -23.78
N THR A 812 -6.37 37.84 -23.44
CA THR A 812 -7.04 39.14 -23.40
C THR A 812 -6.92 39.76 -22.01
N HIS A 813 -6.50 41.03 -21.93
CA HIS A 813 -6.45 41.71 -20.63
C HIS A 813 -7.85 42.12 -20.13
N ALA A 814 -8.83 42.23 -21.04
CA ALA A 814 -10.24 42.47 -20.71
C ALA A 814 -10.84 41.40 -19.79
N SER A 815 -10.36 40.16 -19.89
CA SER A 815 -10.76 39.02 -19.04
C SER A 815 -9.88 38.85 -17.80
N ALA A 816 -9.04 39.85 -17.49
CA ALA A 816 -7.94 39.71 -16.53
C ALA A 816 -7.05 38.49 -16.85
N GLU A 817 -6.82 38.24 -18.15
CA GLU A 817 -5.98 37.14 -18.65
C GLU A 817 -6.56 35.74 -18.37
N ALA A 818 -7.88 35.61 -18.20
CA ALA A 818 -8.57 34.33 -18.07
C ALA A 818 -8.97 33.70 -19.42
N CYS A 819 -9.10 34.52 -20.48
CA CYS A 819 -9.52 34.08 -21.82
C CYS A 819 -8.43 34.24 -22.88
N LEU A 820 -8.47 33.36 -23.87
CA LEU A 820 -7.65 33.34 -25.07
C LEU A 820 -8.43 33.88 -26.28
N VAL A 821 -7.74 34.56 -27.19
CA VAL A 821 -8.26 34.89 -28.52
C VAL A 821 -8.38 33.61 -29.35
N GLU A 822 -9.57 33.36 -29.87
CA GLU A 822 -9.91 32.14 -30.60
C GLU A 822 -10.77 32.39 -31.82
N THR A 823 -10.84 31.39 -32.70
CA THR A 823 -11.87 31.33 -33.74
C THR A 823 -13.11 30.63 -33.19
N GLY A 824 -14.24 31.32 -33.23
CA GLY A 824 -15.46 30.90 -32.53
C GLY A 824 -15.95 29.53 -32.95
N TYR A 825 -16.34 28.72 -31.96
CA TYR A 825 -16.82 27.34 -32.15
C TYR A 825 -15.81 26.42 -32.86
N ALA A 826 -14.51 26.75 -32.81
CA ALA A 826 -13.45 26.07 -33.56
C ALA A 826 -13.74 25.93 -35.07
N SER A 827 -14.51 26.86 -35.64
CA SER A 827 -14.90 26.85 -37.04
C SER A 827 -13.70 26.97 -37.97
N LYS A 828 -13.77 26.32 -39.13
CA LYS A 828 -12.79 26.45 -40.22
C LYS A 828 -13.36 27.22 -41.42
N GLU A 829 -14.56 27.75 -41.29
CA GLU A 829 -15.24 28.49 -42.36
C GLU A 829 -14.64 29.88 -42.55
N ASN A 830 -14.65 30.35 -43.80
CA ASN A 830 -14.25 31.71 -44.15
C ASN A 830 -15.21 32.71 -43.48
N GLY A 831 -14.64 33.72 -42.81
CA GLY A 831 -15.41 34.73 -42.09
C GLY A 831 -15.92 34.27 -40.73
N ALA A 832 -15.47 33.13 -40.20
CA ALA A 832 -15.79 32.77 -38.83
C ALA A 832 -15.25 33.83 -37.86
N ASN A 833 -16.05 34.12 -36.83
CA ASN A 833 -15.77 35.20 -35.91
C ASN A 833 -14.51 34.93 -35.07
N VAL A 834 -13.70 35.97 -34.83
CA VAL A 834 -12.66 35.92 -33.79
C VAL A 834 -13.24 36.47 -32.50
N GLN A 835 -13.19 35.68 -31.45
CA GLN A 835 -13.77 35.98 -30.14
C GLN A 835 -12.76 35.63 -29.04
N GLN A 836 -13.12 35.84 -27.77
CA GLN A 836 -12.36 35.31 -26.65
C GLN A 836 -13.11 34.20 -25.94
N TRP A 837 -12.38 33.25 -25.36
CA TRP A 837 -12.93 32.15 -24.57
C TRP A 837 -11.90 31.60 -23.60
N GLU A 838 -12.35 31.03 -22.48
CA GLU A 838 -11.48 30.29 -21.55
C GLU A 838 -10.70 29.18 -22.28
N ASN A 839 -9.58 28.74 -21.70
CA ASN A 839 -8.71 27.77 -22.35
C ASN A 839 -9.39 26.39 -22.51
N THR A 840 -9.64 25.98 -23.74
CA THR A 840 -10.22 24.68 -24.12
C THR A 840 -9.17 23.70 -24.66
N SER A 841 -7.90 24.10 -24.71
CA SER A 841 -6.79 23.35 -25.32
C SER A 841 -6.95 23.04 -26.82
N ASN A 842 -7.96 23.61 -27.47
CA ASN A 842 -8.22 23.43 -28.90
C ASN A 842 -7.25 24.27 -29.75
N GLY A 843 -6.88 23.77 -30.93
CA GLY A 843 -6.04 24.50 -31.89
C GLY A 843 -6.66 25.80 -32.38
N CYS A 844 -7.98 26.00 -32.22
CA CYS A 844 -8.64 27.27 -32.53
C CYS A 844 -8.18 28.44 -31.65
N GLN A 845 -7.52 28.16 -30.53
CA GLN A 845 -6.98 29.15 -29.57
C GLN A 845 -5.46 29.34 -29.72
N ARG A 846 -4.86 28.76 -30.76
CA ARG A 846 -3.42 28.80 -31.04
C ARG A 846 -3.17 29.42 -32.41
N TRP A 847 -2.13 30.23 -32.48
CA TRP A 847 -1.80 31.06 -33.63
C TRP A 847 -0.35 30.85 -34.05
N LEU A 848 -0.14 30.47 -35.30
CA LEU A 848 1.16 30.48 -35.96
C LEU A 848 1.46 31.91 -36.42
N LEU A 849 2.69 32.36 -36.19
CA LEU A 849 3.09 33.72 -36.54
C LEU A 849 3.81 33.75 -37.88
N HIS A 850 3.35 34.63 -38.76
CA HIS A 850 4.06 35.05 -39.96
C HIS A 850 4.66 36.42 -39.72
N THR A 851 5.94 36.61 -40.00
CA THR A 851 6.62 37.89 -39.71
C THR A 851 7.27 38.51 -40.93
N GLU A 852 7.09 39.82 -41.08
CA GLU A 852 7.78 40.67 -42.07
C GLU A 852 8.50 41.81 -41.33
N ALA A 853 9.58 42.35 -41.90
CA ALA A 853 10.23 43.53 -41.33
C ALA A 853 9.33 44.76 -41.49
N LYS A 854 9.19 45.59 -40.45
CA LYS A 854 8.49 46.89 -40.59
C LYS A 854 9.25 47.80 -41.57
N PRO A 855 8.58 48.44 -42.53
CA PRO A 855 9.21 49.43 -43.40
C PRO A 855 9.86 50.55 -42.59
N VAL A 856 11.12 50.88 -42.89
CA VAL A 856 11.82 52.00 -42.27
C VAL A 856 11.41 53.28 -42.99
N ARG A 857 10.79 54.22 -42.26
CA ARG A 857 10.33 55.49 -42.85
C ARG A 857 11.53 56.25 -43.41
N GLY A 858 11.48 56.59 -44.70
CA GLY A 858 12.55 57.25 -45.43
C GLY A 858 13.53 56.30 -46.15
N ASP A 859 13.51 54.99 -45.89
CA ASP A 859 14.33 54.00 -46.60
C ASP A 859 13.68 53.68 -47.96
N VAL A 860 14.11 54.37 -49.01
CA VAL A 860 13.56 54.18 -50.36
C VAL A 860 14.27 53.09 -51.15
N ASN A 861 15.39 52.59 -50.63
CA ASN A 861 16.21 51.58 -51.30
C ASN A 861 16.01 50.17 -50.73
N ARG A 862 15.31 50.05 -49.59
CA ARG A 862 15.01 48.81 -48.84
C ARG A 862 16.25 48.11 -48.29
N ASP A 863 17.29 48.84 -47.92
CA ASP A 863 18.47 48.29 -47.24
C ASP A 863 18.24 48.08 -45.73
N GLY A 864 17.08 48.49 -45.22
CA GLY A 864 16.69 48.37 -43.82
C GLY A 864 17.11 49.56 -42.97
N SER A 865 17.58 50.66 -43.57
CA SER A 865 18.02 51.86 -42.86
C SER A 865 17.70 53.15 -43.61
N LEU A 866 17.42 54.24 -42.88
CA LEU A 866 17.37 55.57 -43.47
C LEU A 866 18.79 56.14 -43.54
N SER A 867 19.32 56.37 -44.75
CA SER A 867 20.67 56.87 -44.97
C SER A 867 20.73 58.04 -45.97
N VAL A 868 21.92 58.62 -46.16
CA VAL A 868 22.14 59.66 -47.19
C VAL A 868 21.89 59.10 -48.60
N ALA A 869 22.04 57.79 -48.81
CA ALA A 869 21.75 57.15 -50.09
C ALA A 869 20.27 57.33 -50.47
N ASP A 870 19.37 57.17 -49.51
CA ASP A 870 17.92 57.34 -49.67
C ASP A 870 17.56 58.77 -50.06
N LEU A 871 18.15 59.75 -49.37
CA LEU A 871 17.96 61.16 -49.67
C LEU A 871 18.40 61.50 -51.11
N VAL A 872 19.55 60.96 -51.54
CA VAL A 872 20.06 61.17 -52.91
C VAL A 872 19.14 60.50 -53.94
N LEU A 873 18.59 59.32 -53.65
CA LEU A 873 17.66 58.64 -54.53
C LEU A 873 16.37 59.46 -54.72
N VAL A 874 15.78 59.97 -53.63
CA VAL A 874 14.59 60.84 -53.70
C VAL A 874 14.89 62.15 -54.43
N GLN A 875 16.05 62.78 -54.16
CA GLN A 875 16.45 64.00 -54.86
C GLN A 875 16.58 63.76 -56.37
N ARG A 876 17.25 62.68 -56.77
CA ARG A 876 17.44 62.33 -58.18
C ARG A 876 16.10 62.02 -58.85
N TRP A 877 15.20 61.32 -58.16
CA TRP A 877 13.84 61.06 -58.62
C TRP A 877 13.06 62.36 -58.87
N LEU A 878 13.07 63.30 -57.91
CA LEU A 878 12.42 64.62 -58.03
C LEU A 878 12.98 65.46 -59.19
N THR A 879 14.28 65.34 -59.47
CA THR A 879 14.93 66.03 -60.61
C THR A 879 14.76 65.31 -61.96
N ARG A 880 13.97 64.22 -62.02
CA ARG A 880 13.67 63.45 -63.24
C ARG A 880 14.92 62.91 -63.97
N VAL A 881 15.88 62.37 -63.23
CA VAL A 881 17.00 61.63 -63.84
C VAL A 881 16.42 60.44 -64.63
N PRO A 882 16.80 60.25 -65.93
CA PRO A 882 16.29 59.15 -66.75
C PRO A 882 16.53 57.78 -66.11
N ASP A 883 15.59 56.85 -66.33
CA ASP A 883 15.62 55.44 -65.88
C ASP A 883 15.73 55.23 -64.36
N MET A 884 15.48 56.27 -63.55
CA MET A 884 15.51 56.19 -62.09
C MET A 884 14.24 55.56 -61.52
N THR A 885 14.41 54.62 -60.60
CA THR A 885 13.32 54.02 -59.82
C THR A 885 13.61 54.12 -58.33
N LEU A 886 12.57 54.16 -57.51
CA LEU A 886 12.66 54.03 -56.06
C LEU A 886 12.08 52.66 -55.70
N ALA A 887 12.84 51.84 -54.97
CA ALA A 887 12.38 50.50 -54.58
C ALA A 887 11.17 50.57 -53.64
N ASP A 888 11.13 51.59 -52.78
CA ASP A 888 9.97 51.95 -51.98
C ASP A 888 9.71 53.46 -51.99
N TRP A 889 9.08 53.95 -53.05
CA TRP A 889 8.79 55.39 -53.14
C TRP A 889 7.90 55.89 -51.98
N LYS A 890 7.03 55.02 -51.43
CA LYS A 890 6.13 55.39 -50.33
C LYS A 890 6.87 55.62 -49.03
N ALA A 891 8.02 54.97 -48.83
CA ALA A 891 8.87 55.24 -47.67
C ALA A 891 9.35 56.71 -47.64
N ALA A 892 9.47 57.37 -48.79
CA ALA A 892 9.82 58.77 -48.89
C ALA A 892 8.62 59.74 -48.84
N ASP A 893 7.38 59.29 -48.70
CA ASP A 893 6.23 60.18 -48.50
C ASP A 893 6.11 60.53 -47.01
N LEU A 894 6.94 61.49 -46.58
CA LEU A 894 6.97 61.91 -45.17
C LEU A 894 5.84 62.89 -44.84
N THR A 895 5.25 63.54 -45.85
CA THR A 895 4.06 64.39 -45.68
C THR A 895 2.78 63.56 -45.56
N GLY A 896 2.74 62.36 -46.14
CA GLY A 896 1.58 61.47 -46.16
C GLY A 896 0.49 61.91 -47.13
N ASP A 897 0.84 62.73 -48.13
CA ASP A 897 -0.12 63.27 -49.11
C ASP A 897 -0.23 62.42 -50.39
N GLY A 898 0.54 61.33 -50.48
CA GLY A 898 0.57 60.40 -51.61
C GLY A 898 1.40 60.89 -52.79
N ILE A 899 2.12 62.01 -52.68
CA ILE A 899 2.89 62.63 -53.75
C ILE A 899 4.29 63.01 -53.25
N LEU A 900 5.33 62.43 -53.82
CA LEU A 900 6.69 62.86 -53.52
C LEU A 900 6.97 64.26 -54.08
N THR A 901 7.26 65.21 -53.20
CA THR A 901 7.61 66.58 -53.54
C THR A 901 8.92 67.03 -52.87
N GLY A 902 9.32 68.27 -53.14
CA GLY A 902 10.44 68.89 -52.41
C GLY A 902 10.19 69.01 -50.90
N ALA A 903 8.93 68.98 -50.44
CA ALA A 903 8.60 68.99 -49.01
C ALA A 903 9.03 67.68 -48.32
N ASP A 904 8.77 66.54 -48.96
CA ASP A 904 9.20 65.24 -48.48
C ASP A 904 10.72 65.12 -48.43
N LEU A 905 11.41 65.65 -49.44
CA LEU A 905 12.87 65.68 -49.47
C LEU A 905 13.45 66.50 -48.29
N VAL A 906 12.79 67.59 -47.90
CA VAL A 906 13.20 68.40 -46.74
C VAL A 906 12.96 67.64 -45.44
N LEU A 907 11.81 66.96 -45.29
CA LEU A 907 11.51 66.13 -44.13
C LEU A 907 12.46 64.93 -44.02
N LEU A 908 12.79 64.29 -45.14
CA LEU A 908 13.76 63.21 -45.20
C LEU A 908 15.16 63.68 -44.77
N ARG A 909 15.56 64.87 -45.21
CA ARG A 909 16.82 65.52 -44.79
C ARG A 909 16.81 65.90 -43.31
N GLN A 910 15.65 66.25 -42.76
CA GLN A 910 15.49 66.54 -41.33
C GLN A 910 15.57 65.25 -40.51
N ALA A 911 14.91 64.18 -40.95
CA ALA A 911 14.97 62.86 -40.31
C ALA A 911 16.40 62.32 -40.24
N LEU A 912 17.21 62.52 -41.29
CA LEU A 912 18.64 62.16 -41.32
C LEU A 912 19.54 62.98 -40.38
N ARG A 913 19.07 64.10 -39.84
CA ARG A 913 19.81 64.88 -38.83
C ARG A 913 19.52 64.42 -37.41
N THR A 914 18.46 63.63 -37.23
CA THR A 914 17.94 63.17 -35.94
C THR A 914 18.01 61.66 -35.76
N ALA A 915 18.18 60.92 -36.85
CA ALA A 915 18.62 59.52 -36.88
C ALA A 915 20.15 59.46 -36.69
#